data_AF-A0A2S1KTL0-F1
#
_entry.id   AF-A0A2S1KTL0-F1
#
_cell.length_a   1.000
_cell.length_b   1.000
_cell.length_c   1.000
_cell.angle_alpha   90.00
_cell.angle_beta   90.00
_cell.angle_gamma   90.00
#
_symmetry.space_group_name_H-M   'P 1'
#
loop_
_entity.id
_entity.type
_entity.pdbx_description
1 polymer ?
#
loop_
_entity_poly.entity_id
_entity_poly.type
_entity_poly.pdbx_seq_one_letter_code
_entity_poly.pdbx_strand_id
1 'polypeptide(L)'
;MANPLRKIIESDKGTMRRLNRTADQVETFADEMAALSDEELQAKTPYFRELLQNGKTLDDILPEAFAVVREGARRVLGLYPFRVQIMGSAVLHGGNIAEMRTGEGKTLTATMAVYLNALPQEGVHVVTVNEYLSARDGEEMGELYKWLGLTVGINGSEMSPDEKRAAYNADITYTTNSEIGFDYLRDNMVARKEDRVQRPLNFALVDETDSILIDEARTPLIISGVPAQESTQLYIRADRFVKSLTKEEDFTVDEESKTVLLQDEGIKKAERYFNLDNLYDSGNTALTHHIDQSLRANYTMFNNKDYVVRDGEVVLVDAFSGRIQEGRRFSDGLHQALEAKEQVQIQEDNRAMASITYQNLFRRYKKLSGMTGTAKTEAEEFREIYNMEIVEIPTNRPVQRIDEPDLLYPNLRSKFIAVVALVKELHEKGQPILIGTVAVETSELLSQLLDREGIPHNVLNAKNHAKEAEIVANAGQRGAVTIATNMAGRGTDIKLGPGVSDLGGLAVIGTERHESRRIDNQLRGRAGRQGDKGYSQFFLSLEDDLMIRFGGERIKTLMERMNLAEEDAVIKNRLITRSVESAQKRVEGNNYDSRKNVLQYDDVMSQQRNTFYANRNQVIDEEESLRNVILPMVERTINRVVERHALGKEEEWDLQSIVDFAGAVIVPDDSIDVSDLQGKSQDDIKAYLYNRAKEVYDQKRDALVDDEQLLQFTRVVILRVVDAQWTDHMDAMNQLRDAIQLRGYGQLNPLIEYQNEGFRMFEEMIAGIEYDATRLFMKSEIRQNLRA
;
A
#
# COMPACT_ATOMS: atom_id res chain seq x y z
N MET A 1 -25.91 -16.83 -14.57
CA MET A 1 -27.17 -16.05 -14.53
C MET A 1 -27.52 -15.76 -13.08
N ALA A 2 -27.57 -14.48 -12.67
CA ALA A 2 -27.79 -14.09 -11.28
C ALA A 2 -29.20 -14.46 -10.79
N ASN A 3 -29.27 -15.07 -9.62
CA ASN A 3 -30.53 -15.48 -8.97
C ASN A 3 -31.44 -14.26 -8.73
N PRO A 4 -32.67 -14.23 -9.24
CA PRO A 4 -33.57 -13.07 -9.11
C PRO A 4 -33.93 -12.72 -7.65
N LEU A 5 -33.90 -13.70 -6.74
CA LEU A 5 -34.03 -13.45 -5.29
C LEU A 5 -32.86 -12.64 -4.74
N ARG A 6 -31.65 -12.92 -5.24
CA ARG A 6 -30.42 -12.23 -4.85
C ARG A 6 -30.46 -10.76 -5.27
N LYS A 7 -30.92 -10.46 -6.49
CA LYS A 7 -31.15 -9.08 -6.99
C LYS A 7 -32.17 -8.25 -6.20
N ILE A 8 -33.17 -8.91 -5.58
CA ILE A 8 -34.19 -8.22 -4.77
C ILE A 8 -33.64 -7.96 -3.35
N ILE A 9 -32.90 -8.93 -2.79
CA ILE A 9 -32.24 -8.83 -1.49
C ILE A 9 -31.08 -7.81 -1.53
N GLU A 10 -30.30 -7.79 -2.61
CA GLU A 10 -29.18 -6.87 -2.89
C GLU A 10 -29.65 -5.52 -3.48
N SER A 11 -30.95 -5.23 -3.51
CA SER A 11 -31.42 -3.90 -3.89
C SER A 11 -31.22 -2.91 -2.74
N ASP A 12 -30.87 -1.65 -3.04
CA ASP A 12 -30.71 -0.59 -2.03
C ASP A 12 -31.91 -0.51 -1.06
N LYS A 13 -33.14 -0.76 -1.57
CA LYS A 13 -34.36 -0.82 -0.75
C LYS A 13 -34.40 -2.00 0.21
N GLY A 14 -33.90 -3.17 -0.19
CA GLY A 14 -33.79 -4.36 0.65
C GLY A 14 -32.80 -4.15 1.79
N THR A 15 -31.60 -3.65 1.46
CA THR A 15 -30.56 -3.27 2.44
C THR A 15 -31.10 -2.28 3.46
N MET A 16 -31.76 -1.21 3.01
CA MET A 16 -32.34 -0.21 3.90
C MET A 16 -33.43 -0.75 4.82
N ARG A 17 -34.28 -1.68 4.37
CA ARG A 17 -35.27 -2.34 5.23
C ARG A 17 -34.60 -3.18 6.32
N ARG A 18 -33.55 -3.92 5.98
CA ARG A 18 -32.77 -4.72 6.94
C ARG A 18 -32.14 -3.81 8.00
N LEU A 19 -31.47 -2.74 7.59
CA LEU A 19 -30.82 -1.81 8.50
C LEU A 19 -31.81 -1.09 9.42
N ASN A 20 -32.98 -0.71 8.91
CA ASN A 20 -34.05 -0.14 9.74
C ASN A 20 -34.52 -1.15 10.79
N ARG A 21 -34.72 -2.42 10.41
CA ARG A 21 -35.14 -3.46 11.35
C ARG A 21 -34.10 -3.69 12.45
N THR A 22 -32.81 -3.71 12.11
CA THR A 22 -31.73 -3.81 13.09
C THR A 22 -31.74 -2.61 14.03
N ALA A 23 -31.89 -1.39 13.48
CA ALA A 23 -31.96 -0.19 14.31
C ALA A 23 -33.18 -0.19 15.24
N ASP A 24 -34.35 -0.64 14.77
CA ASP A 24 -35.54 -0.81 15.59
C ASP A 24 -35.28 -1.78 16.76
N GLN A 25 -34.64 -2.92 16.50
CA GLN A 25 -34.29 -3.90 17.54
C GLN A 25 -33.36 -3.32 18.59
N VAL A 26 -32.31 -2.59 18.17
CA VAL A 26 -31.40 -1.91 19.11
C VAL A 26 -32.16 -0.90 19.97
N GLU A 27 -33.08 -0.14 19.36
CA GLU A 27 -33.89 0.86 20.06
C GLU A 27 -34.86 0.24 21.07
N THR A 28 -35.31 -1.01 20.89
CA THR A 28 -36.15 -1.69 21.89
C THR A 28 -35.45 -1.97 23.23
N PHE A 29 -34.11 -2.01 23.24
CA PHE A 29 -33.33 -2.20 24.47
C PHE A 29 -33.01 -0.88 25.20
N ALA A 30 -33.35 0.29 24.63
CA ALA A 30 -32.92 1.58 25.17
C ALA A 30 -33.34 1.81 26.62
N ASP A 31 -34.60 1.52 26.96
CA ASP A 31 -35.11 1.71 28.32
C ASP A 31 -34.51 0.70 29.33
N GLU A 32 -34.25 -0.54 28.89
CA GLU A 32 -33.57 -1.55 29.70
C GLU A 32 -32.15 -1.09 30.04
N MET A 33 -31.37 -0.71 29.02
CA MET A 33 -29.97 -0.30 29.22
C MET A 33 -29.87 0.98 30.06
N ALA A 34 -30.81 1.93 29.89
CA ALA A 34 -30.86 3.16 30.68
C ALA A 34 -31.17 2.90 32.16
N ALA A 35 -31.88 1.81 32.50
CA ALA A 35 -32.23 1.46 33.87
C ALA A 35 -31.10 0.74 34.63
N LEU A 36 -30.11 0.17 33.93
CA LEU A 36 -28.98 -0.51 34.55
C LEU A 36 -28.04 0.46 35.25
N SER A 37 -27.46 0.05 36.38
CA SER A 37 -26.29 0.70 36.97
C SER A 37 -25.05 0.59 36.08
N ASP A 38 -24.00 1.34 36.40
CA ASP A 38 -22.75 1.29 35.64
C ASP A 38 -22.13 -0.11 35.73
N GLU A 39 -22.12 -0.70 36.93
CA GLU A 39 -21.59 -2.04 37.16
C GLU A 39 -22.38 -3.12 36.39
N GLU A 40 -23.71 -3.00 36.35
CA GLU A 40 -24.56 -3.93 35.59
C GLU A 40 -24.36 -3.80 34.08
N LEU A 41 -24.16 -2.58 33.57
CA LEU A 41 -23.91 -2.37 32.14
C LEU A 41 -22.52 -2.89 31.74
N GLN A 42 -21.51 -2.68 32.57
CA GLN A 42 -20.17 -3.25 32.39
C GLN A 42 -20.18 -4.79 32.45
N ALA A 43 -21.01 -5.37 33.31
CA ALA A 43 -21.20 -6.81 33.42
C ALA A 43 -21.83 -7.45 32.16
N LYS A 44 -22.38 -6.67 31.23
CA LYS A 44 -22.84 -7.18 29.93
C LYS A 44 -21.68 -7.71 29.07
N THR A 45 -20.47 -7.15 29.19
CA THR A 45 -19.29 -7.64 28.42
C THR A 45 -18.94 -9.10 28.73
N PRO A 46 -18.69 -9.51 30.00
CA PRO A 46 -18.46 -10.93 30.31
C PRO A 46 -19.68 -11.80 30.00
N TYR A 47 -20.90 -11.30 30.17
CA TYR A 47 -22.13 -12.00 29.76
C TYR A 47 -22.15 -12.32 28.25
N PHE A 48 -21.82 -11.36 27.38
CA PHE A 48 -21.75 -11.62 25.95
C PHE A 48 -20.64 -12.62 25.59
N ARG A 49 -19.47 -12.54 26.26
CA ARG A 49 -18.39 -13.51 26.06
C ARG A 49 -18.84 -14.93 26.41
N GLU A 50 -19.58 -15.11 27.50
CA GLU A 50 -20.16 -16.40 27.88
C GLU A 50 -21.18 -16.90 26.85
N LEU A 51 -22.04 -16.03 26.32
CA LEU A 51 -22.98 -16.40 25.25
C LEU A 51 -22.26 -16.91 24.00
N LEU A 52 -21.17 -16.24 23.59
CA LEU A 52 -20.36 -16.66 22.44
C LEU A 52 -19.68 -18.02 22.69
N GLN A 53 -19.15 -18.25 23.89
CA GLN A 53 -18.60 -19.54 24.28
C GLN A 53 -19.66 -20.65 24.27
N ASN A 54 -20.91 -20.32 24.59
CA ASN A 54 -22.06 -21.22 24.54
C ASN A 54 -22.68 -21.38 23.13
N GLY A 55 -22.01 -20.89 22.09
CA GLY A 55 -22.36 -21.12 20.69
C GLY A 55 -23.30 -20.09 20.06
N LYS A 56 -23.59 -18.96 20.72
CA LYS A 56 -24.22 -17.81 20.06
C LYS A 56 -23.26 -17.17 19.06
N THR A 57 -23.81 -16.57 18.02
CA THR A 57 -23.03 -15.81 17.03
C THR A 57 -23.00 -14.32 17.38
N LEU A 58 -22.07 -13.57 16.77
CA LEU A 58 -22.03 -12.11 16.90
C LEU A 58 -23.33 -11.45 16.40
N ASP A 59 -23.94 -11.99 15.34
CA ASP A 59 -25.21 -11.50 14.80
C ASP A 59 -26.37 -11.68 15.79
N ASP A 60 -26.37 -12.78 16.57
CA ASP A 60 -27.42 -13.06 17.55
C ASP A 60 -27.44 -12.03 18.69
N ILE A 61 -26.25 -11.58 19.12
CA ILE A 61 -26.09 -10.64 20.24
C ILE A 61 -26.00 -9.18 19.80
N LEU A 62 -25.90 -8.92 18.49
CA LEU A 62 -25.68 -7.58 17.92
C LEU A 62 -26.65 -6.53 18.45
N PRO A 63 -27.99 -6.75 18.49
CA PRO A 63 -28.92 -5.71 18.91
C PRO A 63 -28.69 -5.27 20.37
N GLU A 64 -28.48 -6.23 21.27
CA GLU A 64 -28.25 -5.97 22.70
C GLU A 64 -26.86 -5.35 22.92
N ALA A 65 -25.83 -5.88 22.26
CA ALA A 65 -24.46 -5.36 22.35
C ALA A 65 -24.37 -3.90 21.84
N PHE A 66 -25.04 -3.58 20.74
CA PHE A 66 -25.11 -2.20 20.24
C PHE A 66 -25.84 -1.28 21.21
N ALA A 67 -26.92 -1.73 21.84
CA ALA A 67 -27.64 -0.95 22.85
C ALA A 67 -26.77 -0.66 24.08
N VAL A 68 -25.98 -1.64 24.53
CA VAL A 68 -24.99 -1.47 25.61
C VAL A 68 -23.96 -0.40 25.26
N VAL A 69 -23.35 -0.47 24.07
CA VAL A 69 -22.37 0.52 23.62
C VAL A 69 -23.01 1.91 23.48
N ARG A 70 -24.23 1.97 22.94
CA ARG A 70 -24.97 3.22 22.75
C ARG A 70 -25.24 3.93 24.07
N GLU A 71 -25.65 3.17 25.08
CA GLU A 71 -25.86 3.69 26.44
C GLU A 71 -24.54 4.04 27.12
N GLY A 72 -23.50 3.21 26.98
CA GLY A 72 -22.16 3.50 27.49
C GLY A 72 -21.60 4.82 26.92
N ALA A 73 -21.75 5.05 25.62
CA ALA A 73 -21.34 6.30 24.98
C ALA A 73 -22.04 7.53 25.57
N ARG A 74 -23.33 7.40 25.96
CA ARG A 74 -24.07 8.48 26.62
C ARG A 74 -23.50 8.79 27.99
N ARG A 75 -23.10 7.77 28.76
CA ARG A 75 -22.57 7.92 30.13
C ARG A 75 -21.14 8.45 30.13
N VAL A 76 -20.29 7.92 29.26
CA VAL A 76 -18.86 8.20 29.23
C VAL A 76 -18.55 9.43 28.38
N LEU A 77 -19.08 9.48 27.16
CA LEU A 77 -18.73 10.52 26.18
C LEU A 77 -19.78 11.66 26.13
N GLY A 78 -20.91 11.50 26.82
CA GLY A 78 -22.03 12.44 26.74
C GLY A 78 -22.76 12.43 25.38
N LEU A 79 -22.48 11.44 24.53
CA LEU A 79 -23.01 11.33 23.17
C LEU A 79 -23.86 10.07 23.05
N TYR A 80 -25.09 10.21 22.57
CA TYR A 80 -25.98 9.07 22.33
C TYR A 80 -26.08 8.80 20.82
N PRO A 81 -25.50 7.70 20.31
CA PRO A 81 -25.51 7.42 18.87
C PRO A 81 -26.91 7.48 18.24
N PHE A 82 -27.01 8.15 17.10
CA PHE A 82 -28.24 8.29 16.33
C PHE A 82 -28.63 6.98 15.64
N ARG A 83 -29.89 6.91 15.21
CA ARG A 83 -30.42 5.79 14.43
C ARG A 83 -29.56 5.48 13.19
N VAL A 84 -29.15 6.51 12.46
CA VAL A 84 -28.30 6.36 11.27
C VAL A 84 -26.90 5.82 11.59
N GLN A 85 -26.39 6.09 12.80
CA GLN A 85 -25.11 5.54 13.28
C GLN A 85 -25.26 4.06 13.66
N ILE A 86 -26.40 3.64 14.21
CA ILE A 86 -26.70 2.21 14.40
C ILE A 86 -26.68 1.48 13.04
N MET A 87 -27.32 2.07 12.03
CA MET A 87 -27.35 1.51 10.66
C MET A 87 -25.95 1.43 10.07
N GLY A 88 -25.14 2.48 10.19
CA GLY A 88 -23.73 2.48 9.75
C GLY A 88 -22.92 1.39 10.44
N SER A 89 -23.10 1.22 11.74
CA SER A 89 -22.39 0.19 12.52
C SER A 89 -22.77 -1.23 12.12
N ALA A 90 -24.03 -1.46 11.77
CA ALA A 90 -24.48 -2.75 11.25
C ALA A 90 -23.87 -3.04 9.86
N VAL A 91 -23.65 -2.02 9.03
CA VAL A 91 -22.93 -2.17 7.75
C VAL A 91 -21.46 -2.52 7.99
N LEU A 92 -20.81 -1.84 8.94
CA LEU A 92 -19.42 -2.11 9.32
C LEU A 92 -19.27 -3.54 9.86
N HIS A 93 -20.16 -3.95 10.76
CA HIS A 93 -20.22 -5.34 11.20
C HIS A 93 -20.54 -6.31 10.05
N GLY A 94 -21.23 -5.89 9.00
CA GLY A 94 -21.46 -6.73 7.83
C GLY A 94 -20.22 -6.98 6.95
N GLY A 95 -19.07 -6.35 7.24
CA GLY A 95 -17.88 -6.43 6.37
C GLY A 95 -18.01 -5.59 5.09
N ASN A 96 -18.71 -4.46 5.18
CA ASN A 96 -19.00 -3.57 4.05
C ASN A 96 -18.56 -2.13 4.35
N ILE A 97 -18.71 -1.25 3.36
CA ILE A 97 -18.40 0.17 3.49
C ILE A 97 -19.66 0.94 3.86
N ALA A 98 -19.63 1.62 5.01
CA ALA A 98 -20.65 2.58 5.40
C ALA A 98 -20.29 3.95 4.83
N GLU A 99 -21.01 4.38 3.79
CA GLU A 99 -20.89 5.74 3.28
C GLU A 99 -21.75 6.68 4.13
N MET A 100 -21.08 7.42 5.03
CA MET A 100 -21.68 8.37 5.96
C MET A 100 -21.07 9.75 5.72
N ARG A 101 -21.89 10.73 5.36
CA ARG A 101 -21.41 12.08 5.06
C ARG A 101 -20.59 12.68 6.21
N THR A 102 -19.68 13.58 5.86
CA THR A 102 -18.84 14.28 6.84
C THR A 102 -19.71 14.98 7.91
N GLY A 103 -19.38 14.77 9.18
CA GLY A 103 -20.18 15.27 10.31
C GLY A 103 -21.33 14.38 10.76
N GLU A 104 -21.53 13.18 10.19
CA GLU A 104 -22.47 12.16 10.70
C GLU A 104 -21.92 11.35 11.89
N GLY A 105 -20.72 11.67 12.37
CA GLY A 105 -20.11 11.03 13.54
C GLY A 105 -19.57 9.62 13.26
N LYS A 106 -18.75 9.48 12.21
CA LYS A 106 -18.13 8.21 11.78
C LYS A 106 -17.34 7.52 12.90
N THR A 107 -16.51 8.27 13.63
CA THR A 107 -15.72 7.75 14.76
C THR A 107 -16.61 7.14 15.84
N LEU A 108 -17.70 7.82 16.23
CA LEU A 108 -18.65 7.29 17.21
C LEU A 108 -19.43 6.09 16.67
N THR A 109 -19.82 6.10 15.38
CA THR A 109 -20.44 4.94 14.71
C THR A 109 -19.55 3.70 14.85
N ALA A 110 -18.25 3.80 14.56
CA ALA A 110 -17.34 2.66 14.62
C ALA A 110 -17.36 1.91 15.96
N THR A 111 -17.64 2.61 17.08
CA THR A 111 -17.63 2.02 18.43
C THR A 111 -18.47 0.77 18.59
N MET A 112 -19.70 0.76 18.06
CA MET A 112 -20.62 -0.37 18.17
C MET A 112 -20.09 -1.60 17.42
N ALA A 113 -19.61 -1.42 16.19
CA ALA A 113 -19.08 -2.51 15.38
C ALA A 113 -17.75 -3.05 15.95
N VAL A 114 -16.85 -2.16 16.40
CA VAL A 114 -15.57 -2.54 16.98
C VAL A 114 -15.77 -3.32 18.28
N TYR A 115 -16.59 -2.82 19.20
CA TYR A 115 -16.89 -3.50 20.47
C TYR A 115 -17.41 -4.92 20.22
N LEU A 116 -18.42 -5.07 19.36
CA LEU A 116 -19.01 -6.37 19.06
C LEU A 116 -17.98 -7.37 18.51
N ASN A 117 -17.15 -6.95 17.54
CA ASN A 117 -16.15 -7.83 16.94
C ASN A 117 -14.90 -8.04 17.83
N ALA A 118 -14.74 -7.26 18.90
CA ALA A 118 -13.66 -7.44 19.88
C ALA A 118 -14.01 -8.45 20.99
N LEU A 119 -15.29 -8.77 21.19
CA LEU A 119 -15.75 -9.71 22.22
C LEU A 119 -15.09 -11.11 22.14
N PRO A 120 -14.83 -11.72 20.96
CA PRO A 120 -14.13 -12.99 20.84
C PRO A 120 -12.65 -12.95 21.26
N GLN A 121 -12.09 -11.75 21.49
CA GLN A 121 -10.69 -11.53 21.83
C GLN A 121 -9.71 -12.01 20.74
N GLU A 122 -10.15 -12.07 19.48
CA GLU A 122 -9.31 -12.35 18.31
C GLU A 122 -8.57 -11.10 17.79
N GLY A 123 -8.83 -9.92 18.36
CA GLY A 123 -8.24 -8.63 17.98
C GLY A 123 -9.03 -7.88 16.90
N VAL A 124 -9.11 -6.55 17.05
CA VAL A 124 -9.70 -5.63 16.06
C VAL A 124 -8.74 -4.49 15.77
N HIS A 125 -8.41 -4.27 14.49
CA HIS A 125 -7.59 -3.14 14.06
C HIS A 125 -8.47 -2.00 13.56
N VAL A 126 -8.38 -0.83 14.21
CA VAL A 126 -8.97 0.42 13.72
C VAL A 126 -7.88 1.22 13.03
N VAL A 127 -8.01 1.35 11.72
CA VAL A 127 -6.97 1.91 10.85
C VAL A 127 -7.35 3.31 10.41
N THR A 128 -6.48 4.29 10.65
CA THR A 128 -6.67 5.67 10.20
C THR A 128 -5.55 6.10 9.24
N VAL A 129 -5.71 7.29 8.64
CA VAL A 129 -4.76 7.84 7.65
C VAL A 129 -3.47 8.38 8.27
N ASN A 130 -3.43 8.69 9.57
CA ASN A 130 -2.23 9.21 10.23
C ASN A 130 -2.23 8.96 11.74
N GLU A 131 -1.04 9.02 12.35
CA GLU A 131 -0.86 8.69 13.76
C GLU A 131 -1.60 9.64 14.71
N TYR A 132 -1.75 10.91 14.35
CA TYR A 132 -2.51 11.87 15.16
C TYR A 132 -3.97 11.44 15.33
N LEU A 133 -4.62 11.02 14.24
CA LEU A 133 -6.00 10.53 14.29
C LEU A 133 -6.09 9.20 15.04
N SER A 134 -5.14 8.27 14.81
CA SER A 134 -5.11 7.01 15.55
C SER A 134 -4.93 7.21 17.05
N ALA A 135 -4.06 8.14 17.47
CA ALA A 135 -3.86 8.47 18.87
C ALA A 135 -5.10 9.14 19.46
N ARG A 136 -5.62 10.21 18.84
CA ARG A 136 -6.81 10.92 19.31
C ARG A 136 -8.01 10.00 19.43
N ASP A 137 -8.34 9.26 18.38
CA ASP A 137 -9.53 8.40 18.37
C ASP A 137 -9.36 7.19 19.31
N GLY A 138 -8.12 6.66 19.43
CA GLY A 138 -7.78 5.60 20.36
C GLY A 138 -7.83 6.03 21.83
N GLU A 139 -7.56 7.30 22.12
CA GLU A 139 -7.72 7.90 23.45
C GLU A 139 -9.20 8.18 23.75
N GLU A 140 -9.87 8.97 22.90
CA GLU A 140 -11.25 9.42 23.11
C GLU A 140 -12.26 8.25 23.11
N MET A 141 -12.26 7.41 22.06
CA MET A 141 -13.16 6.24 22.03
C MET A 141 -12.65 5.14 22.97
N GLY A 142 -11.36 5.15 23.29
CA GLY A 142 -10.73 4.27 24.27
C GLY A 142 -11.35 4.35 25.65
N GLU A 143 -11.79 5.54 26.08
CA GLU A 143 -12.50 5.72 27.35
C GLU A 143 -13.74 4.83 27.43
N LEU A 144 -14.54 4.79 26.37
CA LEU A 144 -15.74 3.96 26.30
C LEU A 144 -15.40 2.47 26.33
N TYR A 145 -14.45 2.01 25.53
CA TYR A 145 -14.08 0.60 25.48
C TYR A 145 -13.50 0.10 26.81
N LYS A 146 -12.61 0.89 27.42
CA LYS A 146 -12.01 0.59 28.73
C LYS A 146 -13.07 0.58 29.82
N TRP A 147 -14.00 1.53 29.78
CA TRP A 147 -15.13 1.56 30.70
C TRP A 147 -16.02 0.32 30.54
N LEU A 148 -16.23 -0.19 29.32
CA LEU A 148 -16.92 -1.46 29.05
C LEU A 148 -16.06 -2.71 29.33
N GLY A 149 -14.84 -2.58 29.85
CA GLY A 149 -13.99 -3.71 30.23
C GLY A 149 -13.18 -4.34 29.10
N LEU A 150 -12.98 -3.63 27.98
CA LEU A 150 -12.06 -4.03 26.90
C LEU A 150 -10.71 -3.32 27.05
N THR A 151 -9.67 -3.94 26.48
CA THR A 151 -8.33 -3.35 26.38
C THR A 151 -8.13 -2.65 25.03
N VAL A 152 -7.42 -1.51 25.06
CA VAL A 152 -7.15 -0.69 23.87
C VAL A 152 -5.67 -0.37 23.78
N GLY A 153 -5.05 -0.73 22.65
CA GLY A 153 -3.68 -0.39 22.29
C GLY A 153 -3.63 0.67 21.19
N ILE A 154 -2.58 1.48 21.18
CA ILE A 154 -2.30 2.45 20.12
C ILE A 154 -0.91 2.11 19.59
N ASN A 155 -0.81 1.87 18.28
CA ASN A 155 0.44 1.52 17.58
C ASN A 155 0.90 2.71 16.74
N GLY A 156 2.15 3.12 16.95
CA GLY A 156 2.83 4.19 16.23
C GLY A 156 4.26 3.82 15.84
N SER A 157 4.85 4.61 14.95
CA SER A 157 6.16 4.37 14.33
C SER A 157 7.35 4.44 15.29
N GLU A 158 7.28 5.31 16.31
CA GLU A 158 8.36 5.49 17.30
C GLU A 158 8.37 4.42 18.41
N MET A 159 7.40 3.51 18.43
CA MET A 159 7.29 2.48 19.46
C MET A 159 8.31 1.36 19.27
N SER A 160 8.85 0.88 20.39
CA SER A 160 9.70 -0.31 20.41
C SER A 160 8.90 -1.58 20.06
N PRO A 161 9.57 -2.67 19.60
CA PRO A 161 8.87 -3.93 19.31
C PRO A 161 8.04 -4.47 20.47
N ASP A 162 8.49 -4.30 21.71
CA ASP A 162 7.76 -4.75 22.91
C ASP A 162 6.49 -3.94 23.15
N GLU A 163 6.55 -2.62 22.96
CA GLU A 163 5.38 -1.74 23.06
C GLU A 163 4.39 -2.03 21.94
N LYS A 164 4.87 -2.25 20.70
CA LYS A 164 4.03 -2.65 19.56
C LYS A 164 3.30 -3.97 19.85
N ARG A 165 4.02 -4.97 20.37
CA ARG A 165 3.43 -6.26 20.75
C ARG A 165 2.37 -6.10 21.84
N ALA A 166 2.61 -5.25 22.84
CA ALA A 166 1.61 -4.92 23.85
C ALA A 166 0.37 -4.25 23.25
N ALA A 167 0.54 -3.33 22.29
CA ALA A 167 -0.57 -2.69 21.60
C ALA A 167 -1.40 -3.67 20.74
N TYR A 168 -0.76 -4.62 20.06
CA TYR A 168 -1.43 -5.67 19.29
C TYR A 168 -2.12 -6.73 20.18
N ASN A 169 -1.63 -6.94 21.41
CA ASN A 169 -2.23 -7.88 22.36
C ASN A 169 -3.53 -7.37 23.01
N ALA A 170 -3.90 -6.11 22.80
CA ALA A 170 -5.17 -5.58 23.23
C ALA A 170 -6.36 -6.21 22.46
N ASP A 171 -7.58 -6.07 23.01
CA ASP A 171 -8.81 -6.46 22.31
C ASP A 171 -9.02 -5.58 21.05
N ILE A 172 -8.59 -4.31 21.11
CA ILE A 172 -8.69 -3.30 20.05
C ILE A 172 -7.34 -2.60 19.89
N THR A 173 -6.86 -2.44 18.65
CA THR A 173 -5.62 -1.72 18.32
C THR A 173 -5.90 -0.59 17.33
N TYR A 174 -5.61 0.65 17.71
CA TYR A 174 -5.60 1.80 16.81
C TYR A 174 -4.23 1.97 16.19
N THR A 175 -4.18 2.21 14.87
CA THR A 175 -2.91 2.23 14.11
C THR A 175 -3.12 2.92 12.77
N THR A 176 -2.04 3.16 12.02
CA THR A 176 -2.13 3.59 10.63
C THR A 176 -2.04 2.40 9.66
N ASN A 177 -2.44 2.62 8.42
CA ASN A 177 -2.27 1.66 7.33
C ASN A 177 -0.80 1.35 7.07
N SER A 178 0.07 2.36 7.10
CA SER A 178 1.52 2.19 6.91
C SER A 178 2.12 1.31 8.01
N GLU A 179 1.80 1.57 9.28
CA GLU A 179 2.38 0.83 10.41
C GLU A 179 1.95 -0.63 10.41
N ILE A 180 0.68 -0.95 10.13
CA ILE A 180 0.26 -2.35 9.97
C ILE A 180 1.08 -3.05 8.88
N GLY A 181 1.27 -2.38 7.75
CA GLY A 181 1.98 -2.98 6.63
C GLY A 181 3.46 -3.19 6.91
N PHE A 182 4.13 -2.22 7.52
CA PHE A 182 5.54 -2.38 7.91
C PHE A 182 5.72 -3.40 9.05
N ASP A 183 4.83 -3.42 10.04
CA ASP A 183 4.84 -4.45 11.09
C ASP A 183 4.62 -5.85 10.49
N TYR A 184 3.72 -5.98 9.51
CA TYR A 184 3.51 -7.24 8.78
C TYR A 184 4.77 -7.67 8.02
N LEU A 185 5.42 -6.75 7.29
CA LEU A 185 6.65 -7.08 6.57
C LEU A 185 7.79 -7.46 7.53
N ARG A 186 7.97 -6.71 8.63
CA ARG A 186 8.97 -6.99 9.67
C ARG A 186 8.75 -8.33 10.34
N ASP A 187 7.50 -8.67 10.67
CA ASP A 187 7.14 -9.96 11.28
C ASP A 187 7.46 -11.16 10.38
N ASN A 188 7.46 -10.97 9.06
CA ASN A 188 7.86 -12.02 8.10
C ASN A 188 9.37 -12.02 7.82
N MET A 189 10.15 -11.17 8.49
CA MET A 189 11.61 -11.10 8.42
C MET A 189 12.30 -11.47 9.75
N VAL A 190 11.56 -11.67 10.85
CA VAL A 190 12.17 -12.02 12.15
C VAL A 190 12.84 -13.39 12.13
N ALA A 191 13.85 -13.57 12.98
CA ALA A 191 14.56 -14.83 13.14
C ALA A 191 13.93 -15.76 14.20
N ARG A 192 13.20 -15.19 15.16
CA ARG A 192 12.55 -15.92 16.26
C ARG A 192 11.08 -15.57 16.34
N LYS A 193 10.25 -16.53 16.76
CA LYS A 193 8.80 -16.39 16.87
C LYS A 193 8.41 -15.27 17.85
N GLU A 194 9.16 -15.13 18.94
CA GLU A 194 8.89 -14.16 20.01
C GLU A 194 9.15 -12.72 19.56
N ASP A 195 9.95 -12.53 18.51
CA ASP A 195 10.27 -11.20 17.98
C ASP A 195 9.12 -10.63 17.14
N ARG A 196 8.12 -11.44 16.74
CA ARG A 196 6.91 -10.95 16.05
C ARG A 196 6.11 -10.00 16.95
N VAL A 197 5.51 -8.97 16.37
CA VAL A 197 4.69 -7.99 17.10
C VAL A 197 3.20 -8.18 16.83
N GLN A 198 2.80 -8.64 15.64
CA GLN A 198 1.41 -8.79 15.26
C GLN A 198 0.80 -10.13 15.71
N ARG A 199 -0.52 -10.09 15.87
CA ARG A 199 -1.37 -11.28 15.98
C ARG A 199 -1.98 -11.62 14.61
N PRO A 200 -2.61 -12.81 14.44
CA PRO A 200 -3.33 -13.12 13.22
C PRO A 200 -4.34 -12.02 12.83
N LEU A 201 -4.38 -11.67 11.54
CA LEU A 201 -5.20 -10.57 11.03
C LEU A 201 -6.70 -10.95 11.01
N ASN A 202 -7.42 -10.56 12.05
CA ASN A 202 -8.83 -10.92 12.25
C ASN A 202 -9.82 -9.92 11.61
N PHE A 203 -10.05 -8.77 12.24
CA PHE A 203 -10.99 -7.75 11.74
C PHE A 203 -10.30 -6.40 11.61
N ALA A 204 -10.35 -5.80 10.42
CA ALA A 204 -9.96 -4.41 10.20
C ALA A 204 -11.17 -3.54 9.90
N LEU A 205 -11.23 -2.39 10.58
CA LEU A 205 -12.12 -1.29 10.27
C LEU A 205 -11.26 -0.11 9.80
N VAL A 206 -11.38 0.23 8.52
CA VAL A 206 -10.58 1.29 7.89
C VAL A 206 -11.39 2.59 7.87
N ASP A 207 -10.99 3.58 8.66
CA ASP A 207 -11.51 4.95 8.50
C ASP A 207 -10.97 5.59 7.22
N GLU A 208 -11.76 6.45 6.60
CA GLU A 208 -11.40 7.11 5.35
C GLU A 208 -10.94 6.09 4.28
N THR A 209 -11.69 4.99 4.18
CA THR A 209 -11.35 3.79 3.37
C THR A 209 -11.03 4.13 1.93
N ASP A 210 -11.72 5.13 1.41
CA ASP A 210 -11.59 5.60 0.04
C ASP A 210 -10.20 6.18 -0.21
N SER A 211 -9.57 6.82 0.77
CA SER A 211 -8.19 7.25 0.61
C SER A 211 -7.16 6.17 0.89
N ILE A 212 -7.35 5.36 1.93
CA ILE A 212 -6.36 4.31 2.26
C ILE A 212 -6.32 3.24 1.16
N LEU A 213 -7.47 2.76 0.71
CA LEU A 213 -7.57 1.63 -0.21
C LEU A 213 -7.61 2.03 -1.70
N ILE A 214 -7.67 3.34 -2.02
CA ILE A 214 -7.68 3.83 -3.42
C ILE A 214 -6.56 4.86 -3.66
N ASP A 215 -6.51 5.94 -2.87
CA ASP A 215 -5.54 7.02 -3.11
C ASP A 215 -4.12 6.62 -2.73
N GLU A 216 -3.94 5.98 -1.58
CA GLU A 216 -2.65 5.56 -1.05
C GLU A 216 -2.22 4.18 -1.58
N ALA A 217 -3.17 3.39 -2.07
CA ALA A 217 -2.94 2.08 -2.67
C ALA A 217 -2.29 2.13 -4.07
N ARG A 218 -1.70 3.28 -4.44
CA ARG A 218 -0.96 3.48 -5.70
C ARG A 218 0.47 2.97 -5.64
N THR A 219 1.09 2.96 -4.45
CA THR A 219 2.49 2.59 -4.26
C THR A 219 2.58 1.45 -3.25
N PRO A 220 3.35 0.38 -3.52
CA PRO A 220 3.55 -0.69 -2.55
C PRO A 220 4.39 -0.21 -1.36
N LEU A 221 4.25 -0.90 -0.24
CA LEU A 221 5.15 -0.78 0.90
C LEU A 221 6.38 -1.64 0.65
N ILE A 222 7.57 -1.08 0.86
CA ILE A 222 8.85 -1.74 0.59
C ILE A 222 9.77 -1.57 1.80
N ILE A 223 10.38 -2.67 2.26
CA ILE A 223 11.54 -2.64 3.17
C ILE A 223 12.79 -2.86 2.31
N SER A 224 13.68 -1.88 2.30
CA SER A 224 14.96 -1.98 1.61
C SER A 224 16.07 -2.46 2.55
N GLY A 225 16.93 -3.33 2.06
CA GLY A 225 18.06 -3.93 2.78
C GLY A 225 19.39 -3.22 2.51
N VAL A 226 20.46 -3.78 3.09
CA VAL A 226 21.83 -3.30 2.88
C VAL A 226 22.27 -3.62 1.44
N PRO A 227 22.90 -2.67 0.73
CA PRO A 227 23.36 -2.89 -0.64
C PRO A 227 24.35 -4.06 -0.75
N ALA A 228 24.25 -4.82 -1.84
CA ALA A 228 25.12 -5.96 -2.14
C ALA A 228 26.28 -5.53 -3.05
N GLN A 229 27.51 -5.75 -2.58
CA GLN A 229 28.80 -5.31 -3.19
C GLN A 229 29.05 -5.75 -4.65
N GLU A 230 28.23 -6.62 -5.24
CA GLU A 230 28.53 -7.28 -6.52
C GLU A 230 28.06 -6.50 -7.76
N SER A 231 27.11 -5.55 -7.65
CA SER A 231 26.49 -4.90 -8.83
C SER A 231 27.35 -3.82 -9.51
N THR A 232 28.29 -3.23 -8.78
CA THR A 232 29.06 -2.07 -9.26
C THR A 232 29.92 -2.38 -10.50
N GLN A 233 30.43 -3.61 -10.63
CA GLN A 233 31.27 -4.02 -11.76
C GLN A 233 30.52 -4.05 -13.09
N LEU A 234 29.23 -4.41 -13.08
CA LEU A 234 28.42 -4.53 -14.29
C LEU A 234 28.14 -3.15 -14.91
N TYR A 235 27.82 -2.14 -14.11
CA TYR A 235 27.67 -0.76 -14.59
C TYR A 235 28.93 -0.24 -15.28
N ILE A 236 30.11 -0.52 -14.71
CA ILE A 236 31.38 -0.10 -15.30
C ILE A 236 31.64 -0.81 -16.63
N ARG A 237 31.33 -2.11 -16.72
CA ARG A 237 31.50 -2.88 -17.96
C ARG A 237 30.49 -2.46 -19.03
N ALA A 238 29.23 -2.26 -18.66
CA ALA A 238 28.18 -1.80 -19.55
C ALA A 238 28.47 -0.39 -20.08
N ASP A 239 28.89 0.56 -19.24
CA ASP A 239 29.29 1.91 -19.68
C ASP A 239 30.43 1.87 -20.72
N ARG A 240 31.46 1.03 -20.49
CA ARG A 240 32.55 0.85 -21.46
C ARG A 240 32.06 0.25 -22.78
N PHE A 241 31.16 -0.73 -22.71
CA PHE A 241 30.58 -1.35 -23.90
C PHE A 241 29.77 -0.33 -24.70
N VAL A 242 28.84 0.39 -24.08
CA VAL A 242 27.96 1.31 -24.83
C VAL A 242 28.76 2.45 -25.47
N LYS A 243 29.82 2.93 -24.82
CA LYS A 243 30.75 3.93 -25.39
C LYS A 243 31.51 3.43 -26.62
N SER A 244 31.54 2.12 -26.87
CA SER A 244 32.13 1.52 -28.08
C SER A 244 31.17 1.45 -29.27
N LEU A 245 29.89 1.76 -29.07
CA LEU A 245 28.84 1.67 -30.09
C LEU A 245 28.66 2.97 -30.88
N THR A 246 28.10 2.86 -32.10
CA THR A 246 27.82 3.98 -33.01
C THR A 246 26.31 4.18 -33.25
N LYS A 247 25.84 5.45 -33.19
CA LYS A 247 24.41 5.83 -33.22
C LYS A 247 23.65 5.48 -34.52
N GLU A 248 24.34 5.22 -35.62
CA GLU A 248 23.66 4.93 -36.90
C GLU A 248 23.62 3.43 -37.23
N GLU A 249 24.52 2.64 -36.64
CA GLU A 249 24.68 1.21 -36.94
C GLU A 249 24.27 0.31 -35.76
N ASP A 250 24.52 0.72 -34.52
CA ASP A 250 24.43 -0.16 -33.35
C ASP A 250 23.18 0.08 -32.49
N PHE A 251 22.62 1.29 -32.49
CA PHE A 251 21.46 1.65 -31.68
C PHE A 251 20.71 2.83 -32.28
N THR A 252 19.44 3.03 -31.94
CA THR A 252 18.66 4.24 -32.27
C THR A 252 18.30 5.01 -31.01
N VAL A 253 18.08 6.32 -31.16
CA VAL A 253 17.62 7.19 -30.08
C VAL A 253 16.31 7.83 -30.50
N ASP A 254 15.28 7.66 -29.68
CA ASP A 254 14.03 8.40 -29.78
C ASP A 254 14.10 9.63 -28.86
N GLU A 255 14.13 10.81 -29.47
CA GLU A 255 14.27 12.09 -28.74
C GLU A 255 12.98 12.52 -28.02
N GLU A 256 11.80 12.05 -28.45
CA GLU A 256 10.52 12.37 -27.80
C GLU A 256 10.32 11.52 -26.54
N SER A 257 10.59 10.21 -26.63
CA SER A 257 10.45 9.30 -25.48
C SER A 257 11.71 9.20 -24.62
N LYS A 258 12.84 9.79 -25.04
CA LYS A 258 14.17 9.65 -24.42
C LYS A 258 14.61 8.20 -24.23
N THR A 259 14.23 7.33 -25.17
CA THR A 259 14.56 5.89 -25.15
C THR A 259 15.68 5.60 -26.14
N VAL A 260 16.56 4.66 -25.80
CA VAL A 260 17.63 4.17 -26.68
C VAL A 260 17.43 2.68 -26.90
N LEU A 261 17.42 2.23 -28.14
CA LEU A 261 17.17 0.83 -28.50
C LEU A 261 18.35 0.29 -29.29
N LEU A 262 18.89 -0.87 -28.91
CA LEU A 262 19.91 -1.56 -29.71
C LEU A 262 19.32 -2.02 -31.06
N GLN A 263 20.10 -1.91 -32.11
CA GLN A 263 19.85 -2.56 -33.40
C GLN A 263 20.55 -3.92 -33.45
N ASP A 264 20.22 -4.73 -34.46
CA ASP A 264 20.76 -6.09 -34.65
C ASP A 264 22.30 -6.15 -34.59
N GLU A 265 23.01 -5.17 -35.16
CA GLU A 265 24.48 -5.13 -35.10
C GLU A 265 25.01 -4.77 -33.71
N GLY A 266 24.31 -3.91 -32.96
CA GLY A 266 24.60 -3.63 -31.56
C GLY A 266 24.39 -4.83 -30.66
N ILE A 267 23.33 -5.62 -30.91
CA ILE A 267 23.04 -6.87 -30.21
C ILE A 267 24.18 -7.89 -30.44
N LYS A 268 24.58 -8.10 -31.70
CA LYS A 268 25.71 -9.00 -32.03
C LYS A 268 27.03 -8.54 -31.42
N LYS A 269 27.26 -7.22 -31.34
CA LYS A 269 28.45 -6.66 -30.66
C LYS A 269 28.39 -6.92 -29.16
N ALA A 270 27.22 -6.80 -28.53
CA ALA A 270 27.03 -7.13 -27.12
C ALA A 270 27.31 -8.62 -26.85
N GLU A 271 26.74 -9.51 -27.65
CA GLU A 271 26.97 -10.97 -27.57
C GLU A 271 28.45 -11.31 -27.65
N ARG A 272 29.20 -10.70 -28.58
CA ARG A 272 30.66 -10.90 -28.67
C ARG A 272 31.44 -10.29 -27.52
N TYR A 273 31.06 -9.09 -27.06
CA TYR A 273 31.77 -8.36 -26.00
C TYR A 273 31.64 -9.08 -24.65
N PHE A 274 30.44 -9.59 -24.35
CA PHE A 274 30.12 -10.28 -23.11
C PHE A 274 30.23 -11.81 -23.22
N ASN A 275 30.57 -12.34 -24.40
CA ASN A 275 30.72 -13.77 -24.68
C ASN A 275 29.44 -14.56 -24.37
N LEU A 276 28.34 -14.17 -25.02
CA LEU A 276 27.00 -14.73 -24.88
C LEU A 276 26.52 -15.30 -26.21
N ASP A 277 25.69 -16.34 -26.16
CA ASP A 277 25.04 -16.90 -27.34
C ASP A 277 23.85 -16.04 -27.80
N ASN A 278 23.08 -15.51 -26.85
CA ASN A 278 21.97 -14.59 -27.09
C ASN A 278 21.86 -13.58 -25.94
N LEU A 279 21.88 -12.29 -26.26
CA LEU A 279 21.79 -11.22 -25.26
C LEU A 279 20.47 -11.26 -24.47
N TYR A 280 19.37 -11.68 -25.10
CA TYR A 280 18.02 -11.62 -24.51
C TYR A 280 17.58 -12.92 -23.83
N ASP A 281 18.49 -13.84 -23.57
CA ASP A 281 18.21 -15.03 -22.75
C ASP A 281 17.94 -14.65 -21.30
N SER A 282 17.14 -15.46 -20.60
CA SER A 282 16.68 -15.20 -19.23
C SER A 282 17.84 -15.00 -18.24
N GLY A 283 18.94 -15.74 -18.42
CA GLY A 283 20.16 -15.61 -17.61
C GLY A 283 20.91 -14.28 -17.77
N ASN A 284 20.61 -13.50 -18.81
CA ASN A 284 21.30 -12.26 -19.15
C ASN A 284 20.48 -11.00 -18.83
N THR A 285 19.29 -11.15 -18.24
CA THR A 285 18.33 -10.05 -17.98
C THR A 285 18.97 -8.87 -17.25
N ALA A 286 19.75 -9.15 -16.20
CA ALA A 286 20.46 -8.11 -15.45
C ALA A 286 21.44 -7.34 -16.36
N LEU A 287 22.25 -8.04 -17.16
CA LEU A 287 23.21 -7.40 -18.05
C LEU A 287 22.52 -6.53 -19.12
N THR A 288 21.46 -7.05 -19.74
CA THR A 288 20.66 -6.32 -20.74
C THR A 288 20.10 -5.03 -20.14
N HIS A 289 19.55 -5.10 -18.94
CA HIS A 289 19.09 -3.93 -18.20
C HIS A 289 20.23 -2.92 -17.96
N HIS A 290 21.43 -3.36 -17.54
CA HIS A 290 22.57 -2.46 -17.34
C HIS A 290 23.03 -1.80 -18.64
N ILE A 291 22.98 -2.52 -19.77
CA ILE A 291 23.30 -1.97 -21.09
C ILE A 291 22.27 -0.89 -21.48
N ASP A 292 20.98 -1.15 -21.29
CA ASP A 292 19.91 -0.19 -21.59
C ASP A 292 20.02 1.08 -20.74
N GLN A 293 20.24 0.95 -19.43
CA GLN A 293 20.46 2.11 -18.56
C GLN A 293 21.75 2.85 -18.91
N SER A 294 22.81 2.15 -19.30
CA SER A 294 24.07 2.77 -19.74
C SER A 294 23.92 3.50 -21.07
N LEU A 295 23.15 2.96 -22.02
CA LEU A 295 22.78 3.63 -23.27
C LEU A 295 21.99 4.91 -22.99
N ARG A 296 20.98 4.83 -22.13
CA ARG A 296 20.17 5.98 -21.71
C ARG A 296 21.02 7.05 -21.03
N ALA A 297 21.84 6.65 -20.05
CA ALA A 297 22.76 7.54 -19.36
C ALA A 297 23.70 8.26 -20.32
N ASN A 298 24.27 7.57 -21.31
CA ASN A 298 25.24 8.14 -22.24
C ASN A 298 24.61 9.02 -23.33
N TYR A 299 23.43 8.64 -23.85
CA TYR A 299 22.90 9.21 -25.10
C TYR A 299 21.62 10.03 -24.95
N THR A 300 20.91 9.99 -23.81
CA THR A 300 19.70 10.81 -23.59
C THR A 300 19.78 11.73 -22.37
N MET A 301 20.79 11.57 -21.52
CA MET A 301 20.99 12.35 -20.30
C MET A 301 22.26 13.22 -20.41
N PHE A 302 22.11 14.53 -20.18
CA PHE A 302 23.20 15.49 -20.40
C PHE A 302 23.59 16.24 -19.12
N ASN A 303 24.89 16.26 -18.84
CA ASN A 303 25.48 17.04 -17.75
C ASN A 303 25.28 18.55 -18.01
N ASN A 304 24.96 19.30 -16.95
CA ASN A 304 24.51 20.71 -16.95
C ASN A 304 23.12 20.96 -17.58
N LYS A 305 22.33 19.91 -17.83
CA LYS A 305 20.95 20.03 -18.32
C LYS A 305 19.98 19.15 -17.53
N ASP A 306 20.23 17.85 -17.50
CA ASP A 306 19.39 16.88 -16.77
C ASP A 306 19.96 16.57 -15.37
N TYR A 307 21.27 16.69 -15.21
CA TYR A 307 21.99 16.53 -13.94
C TYR A 307 23.28 17.37 -13.94
N VAL A 308 23.94 17.50 -12.79
CA VAL A 308 25.27 18.07 -12.61
C VAL A 308 26.11 17.14 -11.74
N VAL A 309 27.44 17.18 -11.90
CA VAL A 309 28.37 16.47 -11.01
C VAL A 309 28.94 17.47 -10.00
N ARG A 310 28.74 17.21 -8.71
CA ARG A 310 29.20 18.09 -7.63
C ARG A 310 29.71 17.26 -6.46
N ASP A 311 30.86 17.64 -5.91
CA ASP A 311 31.50 16.96 -4.77
C ASP A 311 31.72 15.44 -4.98
N GLY A 312 31.87 15.02 -6.25
CA GLY A 312 32.04 13.62 -6.61
C GLY A 312 30.73 12.82 -6.67
N GLU A 313 29.58 13.48 -6.73
CA GLU A 313 28.24 12.85 -6.83
C GLU A 313 27.43 13.43 -8.00
N VAL A 314 26.50 12.62 -8.54
CA VAL A 314 25.53 13.05 -9.56
C VAL A 314 24.30 13.65 -8.85
N VAL A 315 24.00 14.92 -9.11
CA VAL A 315 22.86 15.63 -8.53
C VAL A 315 21.91 16.11 -9.62
N LEU A 316 20.61 15.90 -9.45
CA LEU A 316 19.63 16.17 -10.51
C LEU A 316 19.33 17.65 -10.65
N VAL A 317 19.03 18.07 -11.89
CA VAL A 317 18.61 19.45 -12.21
C VAL A 317 17.16 19.43 -12.64
N ASP A 318 16.38 20.33 -12.03
CA ASP A 318 14.99 20.54 -12.42
C ASP A 318 14.92 21.16 -13.82
N ALA A 319 14.25 20.48 -14.75
CA ALA A 319 14.20 20.87 -16.16
C ALA A 319 13.50 22.21 -16.42
N PHE A 320 12.66 22.69 -15.50
CA PHE A 320 11.89 23.93 -15.67
C PHE A 320 12.55 25.13 -14.98
N SER A 321 13.13 24.92 -13.80
CA SER A 321 13.68 25.97 -12.95
C SER A 321 15.21 26.06 -12.97
N GLY A 322 15.90 25.02 -13.47
CA GLY A 322 17.37 24.92 -13.42
C GLY A 322 17.93 24.74 -12.00
N ARG A 323 17.07 24.51 -11.00
CA ARG A 323 17.49 24.31 -9.60
C ARG A 323 18.03 22.90 -9.38
N ILE A 324 19.08 22.81 -8.59
CA ILE A 324 19.68 21.55 -8.15
C ILE A 324 18.77 20.91 -7.09
N GLN A 325 18.44 19.62 -7.25
CA GLN A 325 17.61 18.83 -6.34
C GLN A 325 18.49 17.86 -5.54
N GLU A 326 19.01 18.31 -4.41
CA GLU A 326 19.82 17.47 -3.50
C GLU A 326 18.97 16.36 -2.86
N GLY A 327 19.52 15.14 -2.80
CA GLY A 327 18.85 13.96 -2.24
C GLY A 327 17.88 13.22 -3.17
N ARG A 328 17.67 13.70 -4.41
CA ARG A 328 16.90 12.97 -5.43
C ARG A 328 17.83 12.16 -6.33
N ARG A 329 17.42 10.93 -6.63
CA ARG A 329 18.12 10.00 -7.53
C ARG A 329 17.17 9.49 -8.61
N PHE A 330 17.72 9.10 -9.75
CA PHE A 330 16.93 8.39 -10.76
C PHE A 330 16.77 6.93 -10.31
N SER A 331 15.59 6.37 -10.53
CA SER A 331 15.29 4.97 -10.22
C SER A 331 15.82 4.02 -11.31
N ASP A 332 15.66 2.72 -11.09
CA ASP A 332 15.82 1.69 -12.12
C ASP A 332 17.25 1.60 -12.69
N GLY A 333 18.27 1.76 -11.82
CA GLY A 333 19.67 1.66 -12.21
C GLY A 333 20.23 2.82 -13.03
N LEU A 334 19.39 3.77 -13.48
CA LEU A 334 19.82 4.89 -14.32
C LEU A 334 20.80 5.82 -13.59
N HIS A 335 20.59 6.03 -12.28
CA HIS A 335 21.47 6.90 -11.51
C HIS A 335 22.86 6.30 -11.36
N GLN A 336 22.95 4.99 -11.12
CA GLN A 336 24.19 4.24 -11.06
C GLN A 336 24.89 4.19 -12.42
N ALA A 337 24.12 4.11 -13.51
CA ALA A 337 24.66 4.22 -14.86
C ALA A 337 25.22 5.62 -15.17
N LEU A 338 24.59 6.69 -14.67
CA LEU A 338 25.14 8.06 -14.74
C LEU A 338 26.41 8.19 -13.90
N GLU A 339 26.43 7.59 -12.71
CA GLU A 339 27.61 7.58 -11.85
C GLU A 339 28.78 6.86 -12.54
N ALA A 340 28.51 5.72 -13.19
CA ALA A 340 29.49 5.00 -14.01
C ALA A 340 29.98 5.83 -15.19
N LYS A 341 29.07 6.51 -15.91
CA LYS A 341 29.36 7.36 -17.06
C LYS A 341 30.32 8.49 -16.70
N GLU A 342 30.04 9.19 -15.60
CA GLU A 342 30.79 10.35 -15.11
C GLU A 342 32.02 9.95 -14.26
N GLN A 343 32.27 8.65 -14.11
CA GLN A 343 33.39 8.09 -13.35
C GLN A 343 33.41 8.53 -11.88
N VAL A 344 32.24 8.71 -11.29
CA VAL A 344 32.08 8.97 -9.86
C VAL A 344 31.84 7.67 -9.10
N GLN A 345 31.87 7.72 -7.77
CA GLN A 345 31.60 6.54 -6.95
C GLN A 345 30.14 6.11 -7.15
N ILE A 346 29.96 4.92 -7.75
CA ILE A 346 28.63 4.32 -7.91
C ILE A 346 28.13 3.95 -6.51
N GLN A 347 27.01 4.54 -6.10
CA GLN A 347 26.38 4.15 -4.85
C GLN A 347 25.30 3.12 -5.15
N GLU A 348 25.46 1.94 -4.58
CA GLU A 348 24.60 0.79 -4.81
C GLU A 348 23.15 1.09 -4.41
N ASP A 349 22.19 0.56 -5.19
CA ASP A 349 20.80 0.69 -4.82
C ASP A 349 20.46 -0.23 -3.65
N ASN A 350 19.52 0.21 -2.81
CA ASN A 350 19.07 -0.61 -1.71
C ASN A 350 18.11 -1.68 -2.27
N ARG A 351 18.50 -2.95 -2.20
CA ARG A 351 17.64 -4.07 -2.65
C ARG A 351 16.37 -4.15 -1.79
N ALA A 352 15.22 -4.38 -2.42
CA ALA A 352 13.98 -4.62 -1.69
C ALA A 352 14.01 -6.02 -1.04
N MET A 353 13.99 -6.08 0.30
CA MET A 353 13.95 -7.34 1.05
C MET A 353 12.53 -7.87 1.22
N ALA A 354 11.54 -6.97 1.32
CA ALA A 354 10.14 -7.34 1.46
C ALA A 354 9.25 -6.26 0.86
N SER A 355 8.13 -6.66 0.26
CA SER A 355 7.19 -5.75 -0.36
C SER A 355 5.76 -6.30 -0.33
N ILE A 356 4.79 -5.42 -0.11
CA ILE A 356 3.36 -5.74 -0.20
C ILE A 356 2.55 -4.51 -0.59
N THR A 357 1.53 -4.69 -1.42
CA THR A 357 0.53 -3.64 -1.70
C THR A 357 -0.53 -3.57 -0.62
N TYR A 358 -1.15 -2.39 -0.41
CA TYR A 358 -2.27 -2.29 0.53
C TYR A 358 -3.44 -3.21 0.13
N GLN A 359 -3.71 -3.36 -1.15
CA GLN A 359 -4.69 -4.30 -1.69
C GLN A 359 -4.44 -5.70 -1.14
N ASN A 360 -3.25 -6.25 -1.35
CA ASN A 360 -2.94 -7.61 -0.92
C ASN A 360 -2.75 -7.77 0.59
N LEU A 361 -2.38 -6.71 1.32
CA LEU A 361 -2.35 -6.71 2.78
C LEU A 361 -3.76 -6.81 3.37
N PHE A 362 -4.67 -5.91 2.98
CA PHE A 362 -6.00 -5.83 3.58
C PHE A 362 -6.90 -7.01 3.17
N ARG A 363 -6.67 -7.63 2.01
CA ARG A 363 -7.33 -8.89 1.60
C ARG A 363 -7.01 -10.08 2.51
N ARG A 364 -5.98 -9.99 3.36
CA ARG A 364 -5.61 -11.07 4.30
C ARG A 364 -6.48 -11.11 5.56
N TYR A 365 -7.18 -10.02 5.88
CA TYR A 365 -8.03 -10.01 7.07
C TYR A 365 -9.20 -10.97 6.88
N LYS A 366 -9.53 -11.72 7.94
CA LYS A 366 -10.74 -12.58 7.97
C LYS A 366 -12.01 -11.76 7.70
N LYS A 367 -12.00 -10.48 8.10
CA LYS A 367 -13.07 -9.52 7.84
C LYS A 367 -12.51 -8.12 7.65
N LEU A 368 -12.98 -7.42 6.62
CA LEU A 368 -12.62 -6.03 6.33
C LEU A 368 -13.89 -5.20 6.27
N SER A 369 -13.88 -4.03 6.91
CA SER A 369 -14.95 -3.04 6.84
C SER A 369 -14.37 -1.64 6.72
N GLY A 370 -15.19 -0.69 6.30
CA GLY A 370 -14.71 0.65 6.02
C GLY A 370 -15.76 1.73 6.21
N MET A 371 -15.35 2.94 6.53
CA MET A 371 -16.23 4.10 6.56
C MET A 371 -15.61 5.27 5.81
N THR A 372 -16.45 6.02 5.11
CA THR A 372 -16.04 7.27 4.45
C THR A 372 -17.28 8.11 4.12
N GLY A 373 -17.08 9.38 3.74
CA GLY A 373 -18.16 10.21 3.21
C GLY A 373 -18.43 10.03 1.73
N THR A 374 -17.55 9.35 0.99
CA THR A 374 -17.53 9.42 -0.47
C THR A 374 -16.96 8.16 -1.13
N ALA A 375 -17.58 6.98 -1.00
CA ALA A 375 -17.06 5.76 -1.64
C ALA A 375 -17.77 5.42 -2.96
N LYS A 376 -19.03 5.84 -3.17
CA LYS A 376 -19.93 5.27 -4.20
C LYS A 376 -19.37 5.30 -5.62
N THR A 377 -18.51 6.28 -5.94
CA THR A 377 -17.87 6.39 -7.25
C THR A 377 -17.00 5.19 -7.57
N GLU A 378 -16.36 4.59 -6.56
CA GLU A 378 -15.41 3.47 -6.68
C GLU A 378 -16.06 2.12 -6.28
N ALA A 379 -17.38 2.02 -6.33
CA ALA A 379 -18.11 0.81 -5.90
C ALA A 379 -17.71 -0.47 -6.63
N GLU A 380 -17.32 -0.34 -7.90
CA GLU A 380 -16.84 -1.46 -8.70
C GLU A 380 -15.48 -1.95 -8.21
N GLU A 381 -14.54 -1.03 -7.99
CA GLU A 381 -13.20 -1.33 -7.49
C GLU A 381 -13.24 -2.01 -6.11
N PHE A 382 -14.04 -1.49 -5.17
CA PHE A 382 -14.18 -2.10 -3.85
C PHE A 382 -14.77 -3.52 -3.89
N ARG A 383 -15.72 -3.77 -4.81
CA ARG A 383 -16.31 -5.09 -4.99
C ARG A 383 -15.33 -6.05 -5.65
N GLU A 384 -14.63 -5.63 -6.69
CA GLU A 384 -13.68 -6.48 -7.43
C GLU A 384 -12.45 -6.85 -6.58
N ILE A 385 -11.88 -5.89 -5.86
CA ILE A 385 -10.61 -6.09 -5.14
C ILE A 385 -10.82 -6.65 -3.72
N TYR A 386 -11.78 -6.10 -2.98
CA TYR A 386 -11.94 -6.36 -1.55
C TYR A 386 -13.22 -7.15 -1.21
N ASN A 387 -14.08 -7.43 -2.19
CA ASN A 387 -15.38 -8.07 -1.98
C ASN A 387 -16.27 -7.30 -0.98
N MET A 388 -16.21 -5.97 -1.02
CA MET A 388 -16.97 -5.08 -0.14
C MET A 388 -18.05 -4.33 -0.94
N GLU A 389 -19.26 -4.27 -0.39
CA GLU A 389 -20.31 -3.41 -0.94
C GLU A 389 -20.32 -2.04 -0.25
N ILE A 390 -20.75 -1.01 -0.98
CA ILE A 390 -20.93 0.33 -0.43
C ILE A 390 -22.41 0.55 -0.15
N VAL A 391 -22.71 0.85 1.11
CA VAL A 391 -24.05 1.18 1.57
C VAL A 391 -24.10 2.64 1.97
N GLU A 392 -24.89 3.41 1.24
CA GLU A 392 -25.17 4.82 1.55
C GLU A 392 -26.10 4.91 2.76
N ILE A 393 -25.59 5.49 3.85
CA ILE A 393 -26.37 5.73 5.06
C ILE A 393 -27.06 7.09 4.94
N PRO A 394 -28.37 7.19 5.25
CA PRO A 394 -29.05 8.47 5.29
C PRO A 394 -28.41 9.45 6.28
N THR A 395 -28.46 10.74 5.98
CA THR A 395 -28.06 11.79 6.92
C THR A 395 -29.06 11.88 8.08
N ASN A 396 -28.58 12.12 9.29
CA ASN A 396 -29.44 12.32 10.46
C ASN A 396 -30.42 13.50 10.28
N ARG A 397 -29.95 14.57 9.62
CA ARG A 397 -30.75 15.75 9.28
C ARG A 397 -30.56 16.10 7.80
N PRO A 398 -31.61 16.61 7.10
CA PRO A 398 -31.49 17.01 5.70
C PRO A 398 -30.42 18.08 5.48
N VAL A 399 -29.61 17.94 4.43
CA VAL A 399 -28.57 18.91 4.08
C VAL A 399 -29.19 20.21 3.55
N GLN A 400 -28.80 21.34 4.14
CA GLN A 400 -29.26 22.69 3.76
C GLN A 400 -28.20 23.52 3.02
N ARG A 401 -27.04 22.92 2.73
CA ARG A 401 -25.96 23.57 1.98
C ARG A 401 -26.40 23.91 0.56
N ILE A 402 -26.04 25.11 0.11
CA ILE A 402 -26.23 25.54 -1.28
C ILE A 402 -24.94 25.29 -2.04
N ASP A 403 -24.99 24.39 -3.02
CA ASP A 403 -23.87 24.09 -3.93
C ASP A 403 -24.09 24.85 -5.25
N GLU A 404 -23.37 25.95 -5.43
CA GLU A 404 -23.41 26.77 -6.65
C GLU A 404 -22.68 26.08 -7.82
N PRO A 405 -23.07 26.37 -9.08
CA PRO A 405 -22.38 25.84 -10.24
C PRO A 405 -20.98 26.45 -10.40
N ASP A 406 -20.14 25.72 -11.12
CA ASP A 406 -18.75 26.11 -11.36
C ASP A 406 -18.65 27.38 -12.20
N LEU A 407 -17.67 28.20 -11.87
CA LEU A 407 -17.31 29.41 -12.62
C LEU A 407 -16.05 29.13 -13.44
N LEU A 408 -16.15 29.27 -14.76
CA LEU A 408 -15.01 29.10 -15.67
C LEU A 408 -14.47 30.46 -16.13
N TYR A 409 -13.16 30.64 -15.98
CA TYR A 409 -12.37 31.81 -16.36
C TYR A 409 -11.38 31.47 -17.49
N PRO A 410 -11.00 32.45 -18.33
CA PRO A 410 -10.06 32.22 -19.43
C PRO A 410 -8.63 31.92 -18.96
N ASN A 411 -8.17 32.55 -17.87
CA ASN A 411 -6.80 32.42 -17.36
C ASN A 411 -6.76 32.33 -15.84
N LEU A 412 -5.63 31.93 -15.27
CA LEU A 412 -5.45 31.77 -13.82
C LEU A 412 -5.58 33.11 -13.08
N ARG A 413 -5.12 34.20 -13.69
CA ARG A 413 -5.14 35.52 -13.06
C ARG A 413 -6.57 36.00 -12.79
N SER A 414 -7.46 35.95 -13.78
CA SER A 414 -8.85 36.36 -13.62
C SER A 414 -9.61 35.45 -12.66
N LYS A 415 -9.31 34.14 -12.66
CA LYS A 415 -9.80 33.19 -11.65
C LYS A 415 -9.47 33.63 -10.23
N PHE A 416 -8.19 33.87 -9.91
CA PHE A 416 -7.76 34.21 -8.55
C PHE A 416 -8.24 35.59 -8.11
N ILE A 417 -8.33 36.58 -9.01
CA ILE A 417 -8.95 37.88 -8.71
C ILE A 417 -10.40 37.68 -8.26
N ALA A 418 -11.15 36.84 -8.96
CA ALA A 418 -12.54 36.56 -8.60
C ALA A 418 -12.69 35.79 -7.28
N VAL A 419 -11.79 34.83 -7.00
CA VAL A 419 -11.74 34.13 -5.71
C VAL A 419 -11.52 35.14 -4.58
N VAL A 420 -10.53 36.02 -4.70
CA VAL A 420 -10.21 37.03 -3.68
C VAL A 420 -11.37 38.01 -3.50
N ALA A 421 -12.04 38.42 -4.58
CA ALA A 421 -13.21 39.29 -4.51
C ALA A 421 -14.37 38.66 -3.73
N LEU A 422 -14.66 37.37 -3.96
CA LEU A 422 -15.67 36.65 -3.19
C LEU A 422 -15.26 36.49 -1.72
N VAL A 423 -14.00 36.15 -1.46
CA VAL A 423 -13.48 36.02 -0.09
C VAL A 423 -13.64 37.34 0.67
N LYS A 424 -13.31 38.46 0.04
CA LYS A 424 -13.48 39.80 0.61
C LYS A 424 -14.94 40.09 0.95
N GLU A 425 -15.87 39.84 0.02
CA GLU A 425 -17.31 40.05 0.24
C GLU A 425 -17.84 39.23 1.44
N LEU A 426 -17.46 37.95 1.53
CA LEU A 426 -17.91 37.06 2.60
C LEU A 426 -17.26 37.42 3.95
N HIS A 427 -15.98 37.79 3.93
CA HIS A 427 -15.24 38.21 5.11
C HIS A 427 -15.77 39.53 5.70
N GLU A 428 -16.13 40.51 4.85
CA GLU A 428 -16.78 41.76 5.29
C GLU A 428 -18.13 41.52 5.98
N LYS A 429 -18.88 40.49 5.56
CA LYS A 429 -20.11 40.03 6.26
C LYS A 429 -19.81 39.27 7.56
N GLY A 430 -18.57 38.83 7.74
CA GLY A 430 -18.09 38.01 8.86
C GLY A 430 -18.36 36.51 8.69
N GLN A 431 -18.74 36.05 7.51
CA GLN A 431 -18.98 34.63 7.25
C GLN A 431 -17.63 33.87 7.22
N PRO A 432 -17.50 32.71 7.90
CA PRO A 432 -16.28 31.92 7.83
C PRO A 432 -16.08 31.26 6.47
N ILE A 433 -14.82 31.16 6.06
CA ILE A 433 -14.42 30.73 4.72
C ILE A 433 -13.33 29.67 4.81
N LEU A 434 -13.56 28.55 4.12
CA LEU A 434 -12.56 27.53 3.86
C LEU A 434 -12.24 27.50 2.37
N ILE A 435 -10.99 27.70 2.00
CA ILE A 435 -10.53 27.71 0.62
C ILE A 435 -9.69 26.46 0.38
N GLY A 436 -10.13 25.60 -0.53
CA GLY A 436 -9.42 24.38 -0.92
C GLY A 436 -8.61 24.58 -2.19
N THR A 437 -7.32 24.25 -2.11
CA THR A 437 -6.34 24.27 -3.22
C THR A 437 -5.78 22.87 -3.44
N VAL A 438 -5.21 22.56 -4.61
CA VAL A 438 -4.56 21.26 -4.85
C VAL A 438 -3.08 21.27 -4.46
N ALA A 439 -2.39 22.39 -4.73
CA ALA A 439 -0.94 22.51 -4.59
C ALA A 439 -0.54 23.58 -3.55
N VAL A 440 0.62 23.36 -2.91
CA VAL A 440 1.15 24.28 -1.87
C VAL A 440 1.47 25.65 -2.49
N GLU A 441 1.99 25.66 -3.71
CA GLU A 441 2.31 26.86 -4.48
C GLU A 441 1.06 27.74 -4.70
N THR A 442 -0.08 27.11 -4.97
CA THR A 442 -1.37 27.79 -5.12
C THR A 442 -1.84 28.38 -3.79
N SER A 443 -1.65 27.67 -2.68
CA SER A 443 -1.96 28.17 -1.33
C SER A 443 -1.13 29.40 -0.96
N GLU A 444 0.18 29.36 -1.24
CA GLU A 444 1.09 30.48 -0.98
C GLU A 444 0.78 31.69 -1.88
N LEU A 445 0.47 31.46 -3.17
CA LEU A 445 0.02 32.52 -4.06
C LEU A 445 -1.24 33.21 -3.54
N LEU A 446 -2.24 32.42 -3.13
CA LEU A 446 -3.49 32.95 -2.63
C LEU A 446 -3.30 33.69 -1.30
N SER A 447 -2.45 33.16 -0.41
CA SER A 447 -2.06 33.81 0.83
C SER A 447 -1.51 35.22 0.58
N GLN A 448 -0.57 35.36 -0.35
CA GLN A 448 -0.01 36.67 -0.74
C GLN A 448 -1.07 37.62 -1.31
N LEU A 449 -2.06 37.11 -2.05
CA LEU A 449 -3.15 37.94 -2.58
C LEU A 449 -4.09 38.43 -1.46
N LEU A 450 -4.39 37.58 -0.47
CA LEU A 450 -5.20 37.96 0.69
C LEU A 450 -4.49 38.96 1.61
N ASP A 451 -3.16 38.81 1.78
CA ASP A 451 -2.34 39.76 2.54
C ASP A 451 -2.38 41.17 1.93
N ARG A 452 -2.36 41.27 0.59
CA ARG A 452 -2.48 42.56 -0.12
C ARG A 452 -3.82 43.25 0.12
N GLU A 453 -4.88 42.47 0.34
CA GLU A 453 -6.22 42.97 0.68
C GLU A 453 -6.41 43.16 2.19
N GLY A 454 -5.40 42.84 3.02
CA GLY A 454 -5.43 42.99 4.47
C GLY A 454 -6.37 42.00 5.17
N ILE A 455 -6.60 40.82 4.59
CA ILE A 455 -7.50 39.79 5.13
C ILE A 455 -6.69 38.78 5.97
N PRO A 456 -6.88 38.73 7.30
CA PRO A 456 -6.22 37.75 8.15
C PRO A 456 -6.66 36.34 7.80
N HIS A 457 -5.71 35.43 7.60
CA HIS A 457 -6.01 34.07 7.20
C HIS A 457 -4.96 33.08 7.75
N ASN A 458 -5.32 31.80 7.78
CA ASN A 458 -4.42 30.70 8.10
C ASN A 458 -4.17 29.82 6.87
N VAL A 459 -2.99 29.23 6.76
CA VAL A 459 -2.62 28.31 5.67
C VAL A 459 -2.26 26.95 6.26
N LEU A 460 -2.85 25.88 5.70
CA LEU A 460 -2.63 24.50 6.11
C LEU A 460 -1.99 23.72 4.95
N ASN A 461 -0.81 23.15 5.20
CA ASN A 461 0.05 22.53 4.19
C ASN A 461 0.38 21.06 4.51
N ALA A 462 -0.41 20.41 5.38
CA ALA A 462 -0.23 19.01 5.81
C ALA A 462 1.15 18.68 6.41
N LYS A 463 1.76 19.62 7.13
CA LYS A 463 3.09 19.44 7.75
C LYS A 463 3.03 19.07 9.23
N ASN A 464 2.06 19.61 9.97
CA ASN A 464 1.89 19.33 11.39
C ASN A 464 0.40 19.13 11.69
N HIS A 465 -0.02 17.87 11.70
CA HIS A 465 -1.43 17.51 11.82
C HIS A 465 -2.09 18.00 13.11
N ALA A 466 -1.36 18.00 14.25
CA ALA A 466 -1.90 18.47 15.52
C ALA A 466 -2.19 19.98 15.50
N LYS A 467 -1.23 20.79 15.05
CA LYS A 467 -1.41 22.25 14.94
C LYS A 467 -2.47 22.61 13.90
N GLU A 468 -2.50 21.87 12.79
CA GLU A 468 -3.51 22.08 11.75
C GLU A 468 -4.91 21.72 12.24
N ALA A 469 -5.07 20.65 13.04
CA ALA A 469 -6.35 20.30 13.63
C ALA A 469 -6.89 21.41 14.54
N GLU A 470 -6.03 22.05 15.34
CA GLU A 470 -6.42 23.21 16.17
C GLU A 470 -6.92 24.38 15.32
N ILE A 471 -6.25 24.69 14.21
CA ILE A 471 -6.68 25.75 13.29
C ILE A 471 -8.02 25.39 12.64
N VAL A 472 -8.18 24.14 12.19
CA VAL A 472 -9.40 23.65 11.53
C VAL A 472 -10.60 23.67 12.46
N ALA A 473 -10.41 23.28 13.73
CA ALA A 473 -11.47 23.36 14.75
C ALA A 473 -12.01 24.79 14.91
N ASN A 474 -11.16 25.79 14.69
CA ASN A 474 -11.50 27.21 14.77
C ASN A 474 -11.90 27.84 13.42
N ALA A 475 -11.85 27.09 12.31
CA ALA A 475 -12.18 27.61 10.97
C ALA A 475 -13.66 27.97 10.81
N GLY A 476 -14.54 27.49 11.70
CA GLY A 476 -15.98 27.79 11.70
C GLY A 476 -16.37 29.03 12.50
N GLN A 477 -15.40 29.79 13.04
CA GLN A 477 -15.66 31.00 13.83
C GLN A 477 -15.89 32.22 12.94
N ARG A 478 -16.66 33.21 13.43
CA ARG A 478 -16.99 34.42 12.68
C ARG A 478 -15.72 35.13 12.18
N GLY A 479 -15.68 35.42 10.88
CA GLY A 479 -14.55 36.08 10.21
C GLY A 479 -13.31 35.19 9.97
N ALA A 480 -13.35 33.90 10.32
CA ALA A 480 -12.23 33.00 10.06
C ALA A 480 -12.03 32.76 8.55
N VAL A 481 -10.80 32.89 8.07
CA VAL A 481 -10.40 32.54 6.70
C VAL A 481 -9.29 31.50 6.77
N THR A 482 -9.50 30.34 6.16
CA THR A 482 -8.55 29.22 6.20
C THR A 482 -8.31 28.70 4.79
N ILE A 483 -7.05 28.64 4.37
CA ILE A 483 -6.59 28.00 3.13
C ILE A 483 -6.11 26.60 3.49
N ALA A 484 -6.63 25.58 2.81
CA ALA A 484 -6.27 24.18 3.03
C ALA A 484 -5.81 23.53 1.72
N THR A 485 -4.57 23.04 1.72
CA THR A 485 -4.01 22.30 0.59
C THR A 485 -4.48 20.84 0.65
N ASN A 486 -5.21 20.41 -0.37
CA ASN A 486 -5.68 19.04 -0.62
C ASN A 486 -6.29 18.37 0.63
N MET A 487 -5.52 17.54 1.33
CA MET A 487 -5.96 16.74 2.49
C MET A 487 -5.74 17.42 3.86
N ALA A 488 -5.25 18.66 3.89
CA ALA A 488 -4.96 19.33 5.16
C ALA A 488 -6.23 19.48 6.02
N GLY A 489 -6.11 19.21 7.33
CA GLY A 489 -7.25 19.25 8.24
C GLY A 489 -8.26 18.09 8.12
N ARG A 490 -7.87 16.97 7.51
CA ARG A 490 -8.70 15.75 7.49
C ARG A 490 -8.92 15.16 8.87
N GLY A 491 -10.09 14.53 9.05
CA GLY A 491 -10.50 13.93 10.32
C GLY A 491 -10.86 14.92 11.43
N THR A 492 -10.78 16.23 11.17
CA THR A 492 -11.17 17.27 12.14
C THR A 492 -12.46 17.97 11.73
N ASP A 493 -13.35 18.12 12.71
CA ASP A 493 -14.67 18.69 12.50
C ASP A 493 -14.68 20.21 12.65
N ILE A 494 -15.26 20.91 11.65
CA ILE A 494 -15.44 22.37 11.69
C ILE A 494 -16.82 22.66 12.26
N LYS A 495 -16.87 23.09 13.53
CA LYS A 495 -18.10 23.48 14.22
C LYS A 495 -18.38 24.96 13.99
N LEU A 496 -19.63 25.31 13.67
CA LEU A 496 -20.02 26.71 13.49
C LEU A 496 -20.03 27.43 14.84
N GLY A 497 -19.36 28.58 14.89
CA GLY A 497 -19.38 29.47 16.05
C GLY A 497 -20.75 30.14 16.29
N PRO A 498 -20.94 30.80 17.45
CA PRO A 498 -22.17 31.52 17.75
C PRO A 498 -22.51 32.57 16.68
N GLY A 499 -23.76 32.58 16.19
CA GLY A 499 -24.24 33.54 15.19
C GLY A 499 -23.80 33.27 13.74
N VAL A 500 -22.94 32.28 13.48
CA VAL A 500 -22.45 31.96 12.13
C VAL A 500 -23.53 31.38 11.22
N SER A 501 -24.47 30.61 11.79
CA SER A 501 -25.60 30.06 11.02
C SER A 501 -26.48 31.16 10.40
N ASP A 502 -26.62 32.31 11.08
CA ASP A 502 -27.37 33.46 10.57
C ASP A 502 -26.65 34.17 9.42
N LEU A 503 -25.31 34.06 9.37
CA LEU A 503 -24.46 34.57 8.29
C LEU A 503 -24.43 33.64 7.06
N GLY A 504 -25.17 32.53 7.08
CA GLY A 504 -25.21 31.55 6.00
C GLY A 504 -24.35 30.30 6.23
N GLY A 505 -23.71 30.18 7.39
CA GLY A 505 -22.86 29.04 7.74
C GLY A 505 -21.47 29.10 7.12
N LEU A 506 -20.75 27.97 7.09
CA LEU A 506 -19.42 27.90 6.47
C LEU A 506 -19.52 28.01 4.94
N ALA A 507 -18.73 28.91 4.37
CA ALA A 507 -18.52 29.01 2.92
C ALA A 507 -17.28 28.21 2.51
N VAL A 508 -17.43 27.32 1.54
CA VAL A 508 -16.34 26.50 0.99
C VAL A 508 -16.06 26.92 -0.45
N ILE A 509 -14.82 27.30 -0.74
CA ILE A 509 -14.40 27.75 -2.07
C ILE A 509 -13.35 26.78 -2.59
N GLY A 510 -13.61 26.11 -3.71
CA GLY A 510 -12.60 25.34 -4.43
C GLY A 510 -11.92 26.20 -5.48
N THR A 511 -10.59 26.29 -5.47
CA THR A 511 -9.83 27.10 -6.45
C THR A 511 -9.54 26.36 -7.76
N GLU A 512 -9.87 25.08 -7.81
CA GLU A 512 -9.75 24.20 -8.96
C GLU A 512 -10.52 22.88 -8.68
N ARG A 513 -10.61 22.01 -9.69
CA ARG A 513 -11.18 20.67 -9.56
C ARG A 513 -10.07 19.65 -9.37
N HIS A 514 -10.26 18.73 -8.44
CA HIS A 514 -9.35 17.61 -8.26
C HIS A 514 -9.51 16.59 -9.38
N GLU A 515 -8.55 15.66 -9.49
CA GLU A 515 -8.63 14.54 -10.44
C GLU A 515 -9.86 13.65 -10.20
N SER A 516 -10.30 13.55 -8.94
CA SER A 516 -11.47 12.77 -8.54
C SER A 516 -12.58 13.67 -7.98
N ARG A 517 -13.82 13.42 -8.43
CA ARG A 517 -15.05 14.07 -7.94
C ARG A 517 -15.27 13.82 -6.45
N ARG A 518 -14.73 12.71 -5.95
CA ARG A 518 -14.75 12.32 -4.56
C ARG A 518 -14.14 13.37 -3.66
N ILE A 519 -12.93 13.80 -3.98
CA ILE A 519 -12.15 14.78 -3.21
C ILE A 519 -12.86 16.14 -3.21
N ASP A 520 -13.40 16.55 -4.36
CA ASP A 520 -14.21 17.77 -4.44
C ASP A 520 -15.45 17.70 -3.54
N ASN A 521 -16.11 16.54 -3.47
CA ASN A 521 -17.27 16.35 -2.60
C ASN A 521 -16.91 16.30 -1.12
N GLN A 522 -15.72 15.78 -0.77
CA GLN A 522 -15.20 15.86 0.59
C GLN A 522 -14.95 17.32 1.00
N LEU A 523 -14.40 18.14 0.10
CA LEU A 523 -14.23 19.57 0.33
C LEU A 523 -15.58 20.26 0.58
N ARG A 524 -16.58 20.04 -0.29
CA ARG A 524 -17.95 20.54 -0.06
C ARG A 524 -18.53 20.08 1.28
N GLY A 525 -18.31 18.81 1.63
CA GLY A 525 -18.75 18.17 2.86
C GLY A 525 -18.20 18.81 4.14
N ARG A 526 -17.23 19.72 4.06
CA ARG A 526 -16.79 20.53 5.20
C ARG A 526 -17.88 21.49 5.68
N ALA A 527 -18.79 21.93 4.79
CA ALA A 527 -19.94 22.76 5.13
C ALA A 527 -21.27 21.97 5.15
N GLY A 528 -22.26 22.52 5.87
CA GLY A 528 -23.63 22.02 5.90
C GLY A 528 -23.83 20.71 6.66
N ARG A 529 -23.09 20.54 7.76
CA ARG A 529 -23.08 19.33 8.59
C ARG A 529 -24.30 19.31 9.51
N GLN A 530 -24.88 18.13 9.77
CA GLN A 530 -26.05 17.97 10.66
C GLN A 530 -27.21 18.95 10.36
N GLY A 531 -27.41 19.29 9.08
CA GLY A 531 -28.45 20.21 8.63
C GLY A 531 -28.12 21.71 8.79
N ASP A 532 -26.88 22.04 9.12
CA ASP A 532 -26.40 23.42 9.10
C ASP A 532 -26.56 24.05 7.71
N LYS A 533 -26.73 25.38 7.70
CA LYS A 533 -26.58 26.16 6.48
C LYS A 533 -25.12 26.12 6.02
N GLY A 534 -24.91 26.32 4.74
CA GLY A 534 -23.58 26.44 4.19
C GLY A 534 -23.63 26.80 2.72
N TYR A 535 -22.46 27.09 2.19
CA TYR A 535 -22.26 27.52 0.82
C TYR A 535 -21.07 26.77 0.22
N SER A 536 -21.16 26.35 -1.04
CA SER A 536 -19.97 25.90 -1.78
C SER A 536 -19.97 26.41 -3.23
N GLN A 537 -18.78 26.78 -3.72
CA GLN A 537 -18.56 27.17 -5.11
C GLN A 537 -17.15 26.80 -5.57
N PHE A 538 -17.01 26.40 -6.83
CA PHE A 538 -15.71 26.13 -7.44
C PHE A 538 -15.40 27.13 -8.55
N PHE A 539 -14.15 27.56 -8.59
CA PHE A 539 -13.57 28.47 -9.57
C PHE A 539 -12.57 27.69 -10.41
N LEU A 540 -12.71 27.77 -11.73
CA LEU A 540 -11.93 27.01 -12.69
C LEU A 540 -11.32 27.94 -13.74
N SER A 541 -10.19 27.53 -14.29
CA SER A 541 -9.55 28.16 -15.43
C SER A 541 -9.35 27.16 -16.56
N LEU A 542 -9.33 27.65 -17.79
CA LEU A 542 -8.87 26.86 -18.94
C LEU A 542 -7.38 26.46 -18.84
N GLU A 543 -6.62 27.20 -18.04
CA GLU A 543 -5.21 26.95 -17.73
C GLU A 543 -5.01 25.99 -16.53
N ASP A 544 -6.08 25.48 -15.92
CA ASP A 544 -5.94 24.49 -14.83
C ASP A 544 -5.44 23.14 -15.37
N ASP A 545 -4.66 22.41 -14.57
CA ASP A 545 -4.03 21.14 -14.96
C ASP A 545 -5.03 20.11 -15.51
N LEU A 546 -6.19 19.98 -14.86
CA LEU A 546 -7.26 19.08 -15.29
C LEU A 546 -7.75 19.42 -16.72
N MET A 547 -7.84 20.72 -17.03
CA MET A 547 -8.33 21.22 -18.32
C MET A 547 -7.27 21.05 -19.41
N ILE A 548 -6.00 21.34 -19.10
CA ILE A 548 -4.88 21.17 -20.03
C ILE A 548 -4.70 19.69 -20.39
N ARG A 549 -4.64 18.82 -19.39
CA ARG A 549 -4.30 17.40 -19.59
C ARG A 549 -5.47 16.60 -20.17
N PHE A 550 -6.71 16.94 -19.82
CA PHE A 550 -7.86 16.08 -20.11
C PHE A 550 -9.00 16.79 -20.83
N GLY A 551 -8.89 18.08 -21.14
CA GLY A 551 -9.98 18.85 -21.74
C GLY A 551 -10.40 18.42 -23.15
N GLY A 552 -9.55 17.68 -23.87
CA GLY A 552 -9.81 17.25 -25.24
C GLY A 552 -9.95 18.41 -26.23
N GLU A 553 -10.35 18.13 -27.48
CA GLU A 553 -10.48 19.17 -28.51
C GLU A 553 -11.55 20.23 -28.21
N ARG A 554 -12.66 19.85 -27.56
CA ARG A 554 -13.77 20.78 -27.27
C ARG A 554 -13.36 21.92 -26.35
N ILE A 555 -12.52 21.65 -25.35
CA ILE A 555 -12.01 22.68 -24.43
C ILE A 555 -10.97 23.55 -25.15
N LYS A 556 -10.14 22.97 -26.03
CA LYS A 556 -9.23 23.75 -26.90
C LYS A 556 -10.00 24.71 -27.82
N THR A 557 -11.07 24.27 -28.47
CA THR A 557 -11.92 25.17 -29.28
C THR A 557 -12.63 26.22 -28.44
N LEU A 558 -12.98 25.91 -27.18
CA LEU A 558 -13.53 26.88 -26.24
C LEU A 558 -12.47 27.93 -25.85
N MET A 559 -11.23 27.53 -25.60
CA MET A 559 -10.08 28.42 -25.36
C MET A 559 -9.84 29.35 -26.53
N GLU A 560 -9.81 28.83 -27.76
CA GLU A 560 -9.63 29.64 -28.96
C GLU A 560 -10.72 30.70 -29.13
N ARG A 561 -11.97 30.37 -28.77
CA ARG A 561 -13.09 31.33 -28.80
C ARG A 561 -13.07 32.31 -27.64
N MET A 562 -12.57 31.93 -26.46
CA MET A 562 -12.52 32.78 -25.28
C MET A 562 -11.32 33.73 -25.27
N ASN A 563 -10.19 33.34 -25.86
CA ASN A 563 -9.06 34.24 -26.10
C ASN A 563 -9.40 35.42 -27.04
N LEU A 564 -10.57 35.38 -27.70
CA LEU A 564 -11.13 36.45 -28.52
C LEU A 564 -12.13 37.35 -27.75
N ALA A 565 -12.50 36.98 -26.52
CA ALA A 565 -13.38 37.76 -25.63
C ALA A 565 -12.55 38.49 -24.55
N GLU A 566 -13.11 39.54 -23.93
CA GLU A 566 -12.43 40.34 -22.89
C GLU A 566 -11.90 39.48 -21.72
N GLU A 567 -10.80 39.91 -21.08
CA GLU A 567 -10.08 39.16 -20.03
C GLU A 567 -10.95 38.74 -18.81
N ASP A 568 -12.12 39.37 -18.65
CA ASP A 568 -13.08 39.18 -17.54
C ASP A 568 -14.30 38.32 -17.88
N ALA A 569 -14.35 37.67 -19.06
CA ALA A 569 -15.49 36.86 -19.47
C ALA A 569 -15.68 35.62 -18.56
N VAL A 570 -16.75 35.62 -17.74
CA VAL A 570 -17.13 34.48 -16.88
C VAL A 570 -18.25 33.68 -17.52
N ILE A 571 -18.05 32.37 -17.69
CA ILE A 571 -19.12 31.49 -18.18
C ILE A 571 -19.75 30.74 -17.00
N LYS A 572 -21.03 31.05 -16.74
CA LYS A 572 -21.91 30.26 -15.86
C LYS A 572 -22.78 29.35 -16.71
N ASN A 573 -22.30 28.16 -17.06
CA ASN A 573 -23.09 27.21 -17.85
C ASN A 573 -22.95 25.78 -17.34
N ARG A 574 -24.09 25.14 -17.06
CA ARG A 574 -24.20 23.73 -16.66
C ARG A 574 -23.57 22.75 -17.66
N LEU A 575 -23.45 23.15 -18.94
CA LEU A 575 -22.77 22.35 -19.96
C LEU A 575 -21.28 22.20 -19.69
N ILE A 576 -20.62 23.22 -19.14
CA ILE A 576 -19.19 23.18 -18.81
C ILE A 576 -18.95 22.26 -17.61
N THR A 577 -19.76 22.37 -16.55
CA THR A 577 -19.70 21.46 -15.40
C THR A 577 -19.74 20.00 -15.84
N ARG A 578 -20.63 19.64 -16.78
CA ARG A 578 -20.69 18.28 -17.34
C ARG A 578 -19.44 17.87 -18.13
N SER A 579 -18.83 18.81 -18.87
CA SER A 579 -17.58 18.54 -19.58
C SER A 579 -16.42 18.29 -18.61
N VAL A 580 -16.34 19.07 -17.53
CA VAL A 580 -15.35 18.89 -16.46
C VAL A 580 -15.56 17.56 -15.74
N GLU A 581 -16.79 17.23 -15.36
CA GLU A 581 -17.13 15.91 -14.78
C GLU A 581 -16.77 14.74 -15.72
N SER A 582 -16.90 14.93 -17.03
CA SER A 582 -16.50 13.92 -18.02
C SER A 582 -14.99 13.80 -18.18
N ALA A 583 -14.24 14.88 -17.91
CA ALA A 583 -12.79 14.82 -17.82
C ALA A 583 -12.37 14.06 -16.56
N GLN A 584 -12.92 14.40 -15.39
CA GLN A 584 -12.66 13.70 -14.12
C GLN A 584 -12.97 12.20 -14.22
N LYS A 585 -14.12 11.80 -14.80
CA LYS A 585 -14.44 10.38 -15.01
C LYS A 585 -13.40 9.61 -15.84
N ARG A 586 -12.78 10.27 -16.83
CA ARG A 586 -11.71 9.66 -17.63
C ARG A 586 -10.43 9.53 -16.81
N VAL A 587 -10.10 10.52 -15.99
CA VAL A 587 -8.95 10.45 -15.08
C VAL A 587 -9.14 9.36 -14.03
N GLU A 588 -10.33 9.30 -13.40
CA GLU A 588 -10.73 8.24 -12.47
C GLU A 588 -10.59 6.85 -13.12
N GLY A 589 -11.09 6.68 -14.35
CA GLY A 589 -10.95 5.42 -15.10
C GLY A 589 -9.50 5.05 -15.41
N ASN A 590 -8.68 5.99 -15.89
CA ASN A 590 -7.26 5.74 -16.16
C ASN A 590 -6.49 5.38 -14.87
N ASN A 591 -6.79 6.04 -13.76
CA ASN A 591 -6.21 5.76 -12.46
C ASN A 591 -6.63 4.37 -11.94
N TYR A 592 -7.89 4.00 -12.15
CA TYR A 592 -8.40 2.66 -11.84
C TYR A 592 -7.67 1.58 -12.67
N ASP A 593 -7.56 1.75 -13.98
CA ASP A 593 -6.84 0.81 -14.85
C ASP A 593 -5.37 0.68 -14.45
N SER A 594 -4.72 1.78 -14.08
CA SER A 594 -3.34 1.78 -13.59
C SER A 594 -3.19 0.98 -12.29
N ARG A 595 -4.09 1.19 -11.31
CA ARG A 595 -4.10 0.41 -10.05
C ARG A 595 -4.41 -1.05 -10.29
N LYS A 596 -5.36 -1.35 -11.19
CA LYS A 596 -5.72 -2.71 -11.58
C LYS A 596 -4.52 -3.44 -12.19
N ASN A 597 -3.77 -2.78 -13.05
CA ASN A 597 -2.54 -3.34 -13.61
C ASN A 597 -1.51 -3.62 -12.51
N VAL A 598 -1.22 -2.65 -11.63
CA VAL A 598 -0.27 -2.85 -10.51
C VAL A 598 -0.68 -4.03 -9.63
N LEU A 599 -1.98 -4.15 -9.30
CA LEU A 599 -2.51 -5.27 -8.53
C LEU A 599 -2.32 -6.62 -9.25
N GLN A 600 -2.54 -6.68 -10.57
CA GLN A 600 -2.39 -7.93 -11.33
C GLN A 600 -0.95 -8.47 -11.29
N TYR A 601 0.06 -7.60 -11.38
CA TYR A 601 1.45 -8.01 -11.24
C TYR A 601 1.79 -8.39 -9.80
N ASP A 602 1.31 -7.63 -8.80
CA ASP A 602 1.52 -7.97 -7.40
C ASP A 602 0.75 -9.25 -6.99
N ASP A 603 -0.36 -9.61 -7.64
CA ASP A 603 -1.09 -10.86 -7.35
C ASP A 603 -0.23 -12.10 -7.65
N VAL A 604 0.61 -12.06 -8.69
CA VAL A 604 1.58 -13.12 -8.98
C VAL A 604 2.61 -13.22 -7.85
N MET A 605 3.20 -12.08 -7.46
CA MET A 605 4.14 -12.01 -6.33
C MET A 605 3.48 -12.42 -5.02
N SER A 606 2.21 -12.09 -4.83
CA SER A 606 1.43 -12.39 -3.63
C SER A 606 1.23 -13.88 -3.45
N GLN A 607 0.93 -14.62 -4.52
CA GLN A 607 0.85 -16.08 -4.47
C GLN A 607 2.17 -16.71 -4.06
N GLN A 608 3.28 -16.27 -4.66
CA GLN A 608 4.62 -16.75 -4.31
C GLN A 608 4.99 -16.40 -2.86
N ARG A 609 4.75 -15.16 -2.44
CA ARG A 609 4.98 -14.64 -1.09
C ARG A 609 4.16 -15.40 -0.05
N ASN A 610 2.92 -15.77 -0.35
CA ASN A 610 2.07 -16.54 0.56
C ASN A 610 2.66 -17.92 0.83
N THR A 611 3.07 -18.63 -0.22
CA THR A 611 3.73 -19.94 -0.10
C THR A 611 5.07 -19.80 0.63
N PHE A 612 5.87 -18.79 0.27
CA PHE A 612 7.15 -18.51 0.89
C PHE A 612 7.02 -18.23 2.40
N TYR A 613 6.17 -17.28 2.80
CA TYR A 613 5.94 -16.95 4.21
C TYR A 613 5.31 -18.11 4.99
N ALA A 614 4.44 -18.92 4.38
CA ALA A 614 3.92 -20.12 5.03
C ALA A 614 5.03 -21.12 5.37
N ASN A 615 5.90 -21.43 4.40
CA ASN A 615 7.04 -22.32 4.59
C ASN A 615 8.05 -21.76 5.60
N ARG A 616 8.35 -20.45 5.52
CA ARG A 616 9.23 -19.76 6.46
C ARG A 616 8.68 -19.82 7.88
N ASN A 617 7.38 -19.56 8.05
CA ASN A 617 6.73 -19.61 9.36
C ASN A 617 6.68 -21.03 9.91
N GLN A 618 6.49 -22.06 9.08
CA GLN A 618 6.63 -23.46 9.51
C GLN A 618 8.00 -23.74 10.15
N VAL A 619 9.08 -23.16 9.60
CA VAL A 619 10.44 -23.33 10.14
C VAL A 619 10.66 -22.56 11.45
N ILE A 620 10.07 -21.36 11.57
CA ILE A 620 10.16 -20.51 12.76
C ILE A 620 9.34 -21.08 13.92
N ASP A 621 8.14 -21.56 13.61
CA ASP A 621 7.15 -22.00 14.59
C ASP A 621 7.34 -23.47 15.02
N GLU A 622 8.26 -24.21 14.40
CA GLU A 622 8.63 -25.59 14.79
C GLU A 622 9.32 -25.60 16.17
N GLU A 623 8.86 -26.47 17.07
CA GLU A 623 9.31 -26.53 18.46
C GLU A 623 10.08 -27.82 18.78
N GLU A 624 9.93 -28.89 17.98
CA GLU A 624 10.52 -30.20 18.25
C GLU A 624 11.73 -30.49 17.34
N SER A 625 11.51 -30.53 16.03
CA SER A 625 12.57 -30.94 15.09
C SER A 625 12.32 -30.53 13.65
N LEU A 626 13.34 -29.93 13.03
CA LEU A 626 13.34 -29.61 11.59
C LEU A 626 13.81 -30.77 10.70
N ARG A 627 13.98 -31.98 11.26
CA ARG A 627 14.38 -33.17 10.50
C ARG A 627 13.47 -33.43 9.30
N ASN A 628 12.17 -33.29 9.51
CA ASN A 628 11.13 -33.51 8.48
C ASN A 628 11.06 -32.37 7.45
N VAL A 629 11.85 -31.31 7.63
CA VAL A 629 12.01 -30.24 6.64
C VAL A 629 13.32 -30.44 5.88
N ILE A 630 14.45 -30.56 6.59
CA ILE A 630 15.78 -30.60 5.97
C ILE A 630 16.03 -31.90 5.20
N LEU A 631 15.68 -33.08 5.71
CA LEU A 631 15.95 -34.34 5.00
C LEU A 631 15.16 -34.48 3.69
N PRO A 632 13.88 -34.08 3.61
CA PRO A 632 13.20 -34.02 2.32
C PRO A 632 13.82 -33.01 1.33
N MET A 633 14.38 -31.89 1.79
CA MET A 633 15.11 -30.95 0.91
C MET A 633 16.37 -31.62 0.33
N VAL A 634 17.09 -32.37 1.17
CA VAL A 634 18.27 -33.16 0.77
C VAL A 634 17.88 -34.22 -0.27
N GLU A 635 16.81 -34.97 -0.01
CA GLU A 635 16.31 -36.01 -0.92
C GLU A 635 15.94 -35.43 -2.30
N ARG A 636 15.20 -34.32 -2.33
CA ARG A 636 14.85 -33.65 -3.61
C ARG A 636 16.07 -33.10 -4.33
N THR A 637 17.06 -32.59 -3.60
CA THR A 637 18.34 -32.15 -4.19
C THR A 637 19.09 -33.31 -4.83
N ILE A 638 19.21 -34.44 -4.13
CA ILE A 638 19.83 -35.67 -4.66
C ILE A 638 19.10 -36.15 -5.91
N ASN A 639 17.76 -36.25 -5.86
CA ASN A 639 16.96 -36.72 -6.98
C ASN A 639 17.18 -35.86 -8.22
N ARG A 640 17.15 -34.54 -8.07
CA ARG A 640 17.34 -33.57 -9.17
C ARG A 640 18.71 -33.69 -9.82
N VAL A 641 19.77 -33.85 -9.02
CA VAL A 641 21.14 -34.00 -9.54
C VAL A 641 21.32 -35.36 -10.23
N VAL A 642 20.90 -36.45 -9.59
CA VAL A 642 21.01 -37.78 -10.20
C VAL A 642 20.21 -37.87 -11.49
N GLU A 643 18.99 -37.36 -11.52
CA GLU A 643 18.14 -37.35 -12.72
C GLU A 643 18.75 -36.53 -13.86
N ARG A 644 19.42 -35.41 -13.56
CA ARG A 644 20.09 -34.56 -14.56
C ARG A 644 21.32 -35.23 -15.19
N HIS A 645 22.10 -35.95 -14.38
CA HIS A 645 23.39 -36.54 -14.82
C HIS A 645 23.28 -38.01 -15.25
N ALA A 646 22.16 -38.67 -14.97
CA ALA A 646 21.88 -40.05 -15.36
C ALA A 646 20.79 -40.16 -16.45
N LEU A 647 20.71 -39.19 -17.38
CA LEU A 647 19.77 -39.25 -18.50
C LEU A 647 20.23 -40.26 -19.56
N GLY A 648 19.28 -40.97 -20.17
CA GLY A 648 19.58 -41.89 -21.27
C GLY A 648 20.13 -43.25 -20.81
N LYS A 649 21.06 -43.82 -21.58
CA LYS A 649 21.64 -45.14 -21.28
C LYS A 649 22.69 -45.05 -20.19
N GLU A 650 22.88 -46.11 -19.42
CA GLU A 650 23.86 -46.17 -18.31
C GLU A 650 25.29 -45.82 -18.75
N GLU A 651 25.65 -46.14 -19.99
CA GLU A 651 26.96 -45.82 -20.60
C GLU A 651 27.19 -44.32 -20.82
N GLU A 652 26.10 -43.53 -20.87
CA GLU A 652 26.10 -42.08 -21.09
C GLU A 652 26.01 -41.30 -19.78
N TRP A 653 25.86 -41.98 -18.64
CA TRP A 653 25.72 -41.34 -17.34
C TRP A 653 27.02 -40.69 -16.89
N ASP A 654 26.92 -39.44 -16.44
CA ASP A 654 28.03 -38.70 -15.87
C ASP A 654 28.13 -38.95 -14.36
N LEU A 655 28.62 -40.13 -14.01
CA LEU A 655 28.81 -40.54 -12.61
C LEU A 655 29.83 -39.67 -11.89
N GLN A 656 30.82 -39.11 -12.60
CA GLN A 656 31.83 -38.23 -12.00
C GLN A 656 31.19 -36.96 -11.46
N SER A 657 30.31 -36.30 -12.24
CA SER A 657 29.57 -35.13 -11.76
C SER A 657 28.71 -35.42 -10.53
N ILE A 658 28.16 -36.63 -10.41
CA ILE A 658 27.38 -37.04 -9.21
C ILE A 658 28.30 -37.19 -7.99
N VAL A 659 29.49 -37.78 -8.15
CA VAL A 659 30.52 -37.89 -7.10
C VAL A 659 31.02 -36.52 -6.68
N ASP A 660 31.32 -35.64 -7.63
CA ASP A 660 31.78 -34.27 -7.37
C ASP A 660 30.71 -33.48 -6.59
N PHE A 661 29.44 -33.62 -6.97
CA PHE A 661 28.33 -33.06 -6.23
C PHE A 661 28.26 -33.61 -4.80
N ALA A 662 28.28 -34.94 -4.63
CA ALA A 662 28.20 -35.57 -3.32
C ALA A 662 29.35 -35.11 -2.41
N GLY A 663 30.57 -35.06 -2.95
CA GLY A 663 31.76 -34.54 -2.29
C GLY A 663 31.64 -33.05 -1.96
N ALA A 664 31.10 -32.20 -2.83
CA ALA A 664 30.98 -30.77 -2.57
C ALA A 664 29.83 -30.39 -1.61
N VAL A 665 28.76 -31.21 -1.56
CA VAL A 665 27.48 -30.80 -0.96
C VAL A 665 27.05 -31.69 0.20
N ILE A 666 27.33 -32.99 0.18
CA ILE A 666 26.70 -33.96 1.11
C ILE A 666 27.72 -34.54 2.09
N VAL A 667 28.76 -35.17 1.59
CA VAL A 667 29.69 -35.98 2.39
C VAL A 667 31.05 -35.29 2.52
N PRO A 668 31.91 -35.68 3.49
CA PRO A 668 33.29 -35.20 3.55
C PRO A 668 34.04 -35.45 2.24
N ASP A 669 35.02 -34.60 1.94
CA ASP A 669 35.84 -34.73 0.75
C ASP A 669 36.56 -36.10 0.76
N ASP A 670 36.75 -36.69 -0.43
CA ASP A 670 37.37 -38.01 -0.63
C ASP A 670 36.67 -39.21 0.05
N SER A 671 35.40 -39.07 0.48
CA SER A 671 34.63 -40.16 1.14
C SER A 671 33.66 -40.92 0.23
N ILE A 672 33.70 -40.64 -1.08
CA ILE A 672 32.89 -41.28 -2.12
C ILE A 672 33.67 -41.30 -3.44
N ASP A 673 33.55 -42.39 -4.20
CA ASP A 673 34.22 -42.59 -5.49
C ASP A 673 33.24 -43.06 -6.57
N VAL A 674 33.61 -42.94 -7.85
CA VAL A 674 32.78 -43.41 -8.98
C VAL A 674 32.49 -44.91 -8.88
N SER A 675 33.45 -45.68 -8.35
CA SER A 675 33.29 -47.12 -8.10
C SER A 675 32.15 -47.46 -7.13
N ASP A 676 31.76 -46.54 -6.23
CA ASP A 676 30.62 -46.71 -5.34
C ASP A 676 29.28 -46.60 -6.07
N LEU A 677 29.23 -45.94 -7.22
CA LEU A 677 28.01 -45.70 -8.00
C LEU A 677 27.87 -46.62 -9.21
N GLN A 678 28.97 -47.19 -9.68
CA GLN A 678 29.01 -47.98 -10.91
C GLN A 678 28.16 -49.25 -10.82
N GLY A 679 27.34 -49.52 -11.84
CA GLY A 679 26.47 -50.70 -11.90
C GLY A 679 25.23 -50.62 -11.00
N LYS A 680 24.94 -49.45 -10.41
CA LYS A 680 23.72 -49.19 -9.64
C LYS A 680 22.65 -48.56 -10.54
N SER A 681 21.38 -48.88 -10.29
CA SER A 681 20.28 -48.14 -10.92
C SER A 681 20.20 -46.70 -10.39
N GLN A 682 19.48 -45.81 -11.07
CA GLN A 682 19.26 -44.45 -10.57
C GLN A 682 18.67 -44.44 -9.16
N ASP A 683 17.70 -45.32 -8.89
CA ASP A 683 17.05 -45.41 -7.59
C ASP A 683 18.02 -45.92 -6.51
N ASP A 684 18.92 -46.84 -6.87
CA ASP A 684 19.97 -47.31 -5.96
C ASP A 684 21.01 -46.22 -5.66
N ILE A 685 21.37 -45.39 -6.66
CA ILE A 685 22.25 -44.23 -6.49
C ILE A 685 21.59 -43.21 -5.56
N LYS A 686 20.32 -42.86 -5.80
CA LYS A 686 19.53 -41.95 -4.96
C LYS A 686 19.48 -42.46 -3.51
N ALA A 687 19.15 -43.73 -3.31
CA ALA A 687 19.09 -44.35 -1.99
C ALA A 687 20.45 -44.38 -1.29
N TYR A 688 21.53 -44.69 -2.02
CA TYR A 688 22.89 -44.69 -1.49
C TYR A 688 23.29 -43.30 -0.99
N LEU A 689 23.14 -42.27 -1.82
CA LEU A 689 23.47 -40.88 -1.45
C LEU A 689 22.62 -40.39 -0.28
N TYR A 690 21.32 -40.73 -0.26
CA TYR A 690 20.42 -40.34 0.82
C TYR A 690 20.79 -40.99 2.16
N ASN A 691 21.20 -42.26 2.15
CA ASN A 691 21.70 -42.93 3.35
C ASN A 691 23.00 -42.31 3.86
N ARG A 692 23.93 -41.96 2.96
CA ARG A 692 25.16 -41.23 3.33
C ARG A 692 24.83 -39.85 3.93
N ALA A 693 23.84 -39.14 3.38
CA ALA A 693 23.38 -37.88 3.94
C ALA A 693 22.76 -38.04 5.35
N LYS A 694 22.00 -39.11 5.59
CA LYS A 694 21.47 -39.44 6.93
C LYS A 694 22.58 -39.72 7.93
N GLU A 695 23.63 -40.43 7.52
CA GLU A 695 24.80 -40.68 8.38
C GLU A 695 25.48 -39.37 8.78
N VAL A 696 25.64 -38.41 7.86
CA VAL A 696 26.17 -37.07 8.15
C VAL A 696 25.25 -36.30 9.10
N TYR A 697 23.93 -36.38 8.91
CA TYR A 697 22.95 -35.77 9.81
C TYR A 697 23.06 -36.36 11.23
N ASP A 698 23.08 -37.69 11.35
CA ASP A 698 23.15 -38.38 12.64
C ASP A 698 24.47 -38.08 13.36
N GLN A 699 25.60 -38.00 12.62
CA GLN A 699 26.89 -37.56 13.18
C GLN A 699 26.83 -36.14 13.75
N LYS A 700 26.15 -35.21 13.06
CA LYS A 700 25.97 -33.83 13.57
C LYS A 700 25.08 -33.78 14.80
N ARG A 701 23.99 -34.56 14.83
CA ARG A 701 23.15 -34.70 16.01
C ARG A 701 23.97 -35.20 17.20
N ASP A 702 24.72 -36.27 17.00
CA ASP A 702 25.51 -36.92 18.06
C ASP A 702 26.69 -36.05 18.55
N ALA A 703 27.14 -35.09 17.74
CA ALA A 703 28.17 -34.11 18.11
C ALA A 703 27.63 -32.95 18.99
N LEU A 704 26.31 -32.79 19.10
CA LEU A 704 25.67 -31.73 19.89
C LEU A 704 25.27 -32.24 21.28
N VAL A 705 25.10 -31.29 22.22
CA VAL A 705 24.79 -31.62 23.61
C VAL A 705 23.31 -31.99 23.79
N ASP A 706 22.42 -31.36 23.02
CA ASP A 706 20.98 -31.54 23.07
C ASP A 706 20.34 -31.31 21.68
N ASP A 707 19.12 -31.81 21.50
CA ASP A 707 18.35 -31.67 20.25
C ASP A 707 17.89 -30.21 19.99
N GLU A 708 17.83 -29.37 21.03
CA GLU A 708 17.46 -27.96 20.91
C GLU A 708 18.53 -27.18 20.13
N GLN A 709 19.81 -27.43 20.39
CA GLN A 709 20.92 -26.87 19.62
C GLN A 709 20.84 -27.26 18.15
N LEU A 710 20.47 -28.52 17.85
CA LEU A 710 20.30 -28.99 16.48
C LEU A 710 19.11 -28.27 15.81
N LEU A 711 18.00 -28.11 16.52
CA LEU A 711 16.84 -27.37 16.03
C LEU A 711 17.20 -25.92 15.71
N GLN A 712 17.84 -25.20 16.63
CA GLN A 712 18.25 -23.80 16.43
C GLN A 712 19.26 -23.67 15.28
N PHE A 713 20.24 -24.56 15.23
CA PHE A 713 21.22 -24.60 14.15
C PHE A 713 20.55 -24.81 12.79
N THR A 714 19.67 -25.81 12.67
CA THR A 714 18.92 -26.10 11.45
C THR A 714 18.04 -24.93 11.05
N ARG A 715 17.36 -24.29 12.01
CA ARG A 715 16.52 -23.10 11.78
C ARG A 715 17.34 -21.96 11.19
N VAL A 716 18.48 -21.63 11.79
CA VAL A 716 19.36 -20.55 11.30
C VAL A 716 19.87 -20.84 9.90
N VAL A 717 20.27 -22.08 9.61
CA VAL A 717 20.73 -22.48 8.27
C VAL A 717 19.62 -22.30 7.23
N ILE A 718 18.42 -22.83 7.50
CA ILE A 718 17.30 -22.75 6.56
C ILE A 718 16.89 -21.29 6.35
N LEU A 719 16.64 -20.53 7.42
CA LEU A 719 16.17 -19.14 7.31
C LEU A 719 17.18 -18.25 6.58
N ARG A 720 18.48 -18.40 6.84
CA ARG A 720 19.51 -17.62 6.16
C ARG A 720 19.49 -17.83 4.64
N VAL A 721 19.35 -19.07 4.20
CA VAL A 721 19.31 -19.41 2.77
C VAL A 721 17.99 -18.94 2.15
N VAL A 722 16.87 -19.22 2.82
CA VAL A 722 15.52 -18.85 2.39
C VAL A 722 15.41 -17.34 2.20
N ASP A 723 15.89 -16.55 3.15
CA ASP A 723 15.81 -15.08 3.12
C ASP A 723 16.70 -14.47 2.03
N ALA A 724 17.90 -15.04 1.80
CA ALA A 724 18.81 -14.58 0.74
C ALA A 724 18.21 -14.85 -0.65
N GLN A 725 17.81 -16.10 -0.91
CA GLN A 725 17.22 -16.51 -2.19
C GLN A 725 15.93 -15.74 -2.51
N TRP A 726 15.10 -15.47 -1.50
CA TRP A 726 13.89 -14.66 -1.68
C TRP A 726 14.19 -13.20 -2.02
N THR A 727 15.20 -12.61 -1.40
CA THR A 727 15.62 -11.23 -1.70
C THR A 727 16.09 -11.12 -3.15
N ASP A 728 16.91 -12.07 -3.61
CA ASP A 728 17.39 -12.11 -4.99
C ASP A 728 16.24 -12.35 -5.98
N HIS A 729 15.32 -13.26 -5.66
CA HIS A 729 14.12 -13.51 -6.46
C HIS A 729 13.23 -12.27 -6.57
N MET A 730 13.02 -11.53 -5.48
CA MET A 730 12.24 -10.30 -5.50
C MET A 730 12.85 -9.23 -6.42
N ASP A 731 14.17 -9.06 -6.37
CA ASP A 731 14.88 -8.13 -7.24
C ASP A 731 14.76 -8.55 -8.71
N ALA A 732 14.96 -9.83 -8.99
CA ALA A 732 14.81 -10.38 -10.33
C ALA A 732 13.38 -10.26 -10.87
N MET A 733 12.36 -10.44 -10.02
CA MET A 733 10.95 -10.25 -10.39
C MET A 733 10.60 -8.79 -10.68
N ASN A 734 11.20 -7.83 -9.96
CA ASN A 734 11.04 -6.40 -10.28
C ASN A 734 11.66 -6.07 -11.65
N GLN A 735 12.89 -6.54 -11.91
CA GLN A 735 13.55 -6.36 -13.20
C GLN A 735 12.74 -7.00 -14.34
N LEU A 736 12.21 -8.21 -14.11
CA LEU A 736 11.34 -8.88 -15.07
C LEU A 736 10.07 -8.06 -15.37
N ARG A 737 9.40 -7.53 -14.34
CA ARG A 737 8.19 -6.72 -14.51
C ARG A 737 8.45 -5.49 -15.39
N ASP A 738 9.61 -4.88 -15.24
CA ASP A 738 9.93 -3.66 -15.99
C ASP A 738 10.36 -4.02 -17.44
N ALA A 739 11.10 -5.12 -17.63
CA ALA A 739 11.50 -5.62 -18.95
C ALA A 739 10.32 -6.20 -19.79
N ILE A 740 9.34 -6.85 -19.15
CA ILE A 740 8.25 -7.54 -19.86
C ILE A 740 7.34 -6.58 -20.62
N GLN A 741 7.30 -5.31 -20.23
CA GLN A 741 6.54 -4.27 -20.92
C GLN A 741 7.02 -4.09 -22.37
N LEU A 742 8.31 -4.30 -22.63
CA LEU A 742 8.92 -4.25 -23.97
C LEU A 742 8.58 -5.49 -24.82
N ARG A 743 8.11 -6.59 -24.23
CA ARG A 743 7.64 -7.76 -25.00
C ARG A 743 6.23 -7.57 -25.57
N GLY A 744 5.48 -6.57 -25.09
CA GLY A 744 4.16 -6.21 -25.63
C GLY A 744 4.17 -5.79 -27.11
N TYR A 745 5.32 -5.37 -27.64
CA TYR A 745 5.49 -5.06 -29.07
C TYR A 745 5.29 -6.29 -29.99
N GLY A 746 5.42 -7.50 -29.45
CA GLY A 746 5.22 -8.77 -30.17
C GLY A 746 3.77 -9.30 -30.21
N GLN A 747 2.76 -8.50 -29.83
CA GLN A 747 1.34 -8.91 -29.69
C GLN A 747 1.09 -10.01 -28.62
N LEU A 748 2.06 -10.31 -27.76
CA LEU A 748 1.87 -11.18 -26.59
C LEU A 748 1.32 -10.38 -25.42
N ASN A 749 0.52 -11.01 -24.55
CA ASN A 749 0.02 -10.37 -23.33
C ASN A 749 1.13 -10.36 -22.26
N PRO A 750 1.67 -9.20 -21.86
CA PRO A 750 2.79 -9.12 -20.93
C PRO A 750 2.51 -9.76 -19.57
N LEU A 751 1.26 -9.73 -19.09
CA LEU A 751 0.90 -10.33 -17.80
C LEU A 751 1.02 -11.86 -17.83
N ILE A 752 0.64 -12.50 -18.93
CA ILE A 752 0.74 -13.97 -19.08
C ILE A 752 2.22 -14.38 -19.15
N GLU A 753 3.03 -13.64 -19.90
CA GLU A 753 4.46 -13.90 -19.98
C GLU A 753 5.14 -13.71 -18.61
N TYR A 754 4.78 -12.66 -17.87
CA TYR A 754 5.24 -12.43 -16.51
C TYR A 754 4.84 -13.56 -15.54
N GLN A 755 3.61 -14.07 -15.65
CA GLN A 755 3.15 -15.23 -14.86
C GLN A 755 3.97 -16.48 -15.16
N ASN A 756 4.17 -16.79 -16.44
CA ASN A 756 4.90 -17.99 -16.86
C ASN A 756 6.37 -17.93 -16.45
N GLU A 757 7.05 -16.82 -16.78
CA GLU A 757 8.46 -16.61 -16.43
C GLU A 757 8.66 -16.54 -14.92
N GLY A 758 7.81 -15.77 -14.23
CA GLY A 758 7.87 -15.62 -12.78
C GLY A 758 7.63 -16.94 -12.05
N PHE A 759 6.79 -17.83 -12.58
CA PHE A 759 6.61 -19.18 -12.01
C PHE A 759 7.86 -20.04 -12.19
N ARG A 760 8.52 -20.02 -13.35
CA ARG A 760 9.79 -20.75 -13.55
C ARG A 760 10.89 -20.24 -12.62
N MET A 761 11.04 -18.92 -12.53
CA MET A 761 12.01 -18.29 -11.60
C MET A 761 11.72 -18.69 -10.15
N PHE A 762 10.46 -18.81 -9.77
CA PHE A 762 10.09 -19.28 -8.43
C PHE A 762 10.46 -20.76 -8.21
N GLU A 763 10.24 -21.64 -9.19
CA GLU A 763 10.69 -23.05 -9.09
C GLU A 763 12.22 -23.17 -9.01
N GLU A 764 12.94 -22.33 -9.76
CA GLU A 764 14.40 -22.23 -9.71
C GLU A 764 14.89 -21.72 -8.35
N MET A 765 14.24 -20.70 -7.79
CA MET A 765 14.54 -20.19 -6.44
C MET A 765 14.33 -21.29 -5.39
N ILE A 766 13.22 -22.02 -5.43
CA ILE A 766 12.97 -23.14 -4.50
C ILE A 766 14.05 -24.22 -4.65
N ALA A 767 14.48 -24.53 -5.88
CA ALA A 767 15.59 -25.44 -6.13
C ALA A 767 16.90 -24.95 -5.51
N GLY A 768 17.19 -23.66 -5.66
CA GLY A 768 18.36 -22.99 -5.08
C GLY A 768 18.35 -23.07 -3.56
N ILE A 769 17.21 -22.78 -2.93
CA ILE A 769 17.01 -22.91 -1.49
C ILE A 769 17.33 -24.34 -1.02
N GLU A 770 16.79 -25.36 -1.69
CA GLU A 770 17.01 -26.76 -1.33
C GLU A 770 18.48 -27.16 -1.41
N TYR A 771 19.15 -26.75 -2.49
CA TYR A 771 20.56 -27.02 -2.72
C TYR A 771 21.45 -26.33 -1.70
N ASP A 772 21.27 -25.02 -1.50
CA ASP A 772 22.09 -24.22 -0.60
C ASP A 772 21.87 -24.58 0.87
N ALA A 773 20.63 -24.87 1.28
CA ALA A 773 20.34 -25.35 2.63
C ALA A 773 20.96 -26.74 2.86
N THR A 774 20.89 -27.63 1.87
CA THR A 774 21.55 -28.94 1.93
C THR A 774 23.04 -28.78 2.11
N ARG A 775 23.69 -28.01 1.22
CA ARG A 775 25.13 -27.76 1.26
C ARG A 775 25.56 -27.13 2.58
N LEU A 776 24.89 -26.06 2.98
CA LEU A 776 25.24 -25.32 4.19
C LEU A 776 25.04 -26.18 5.42
N PHE A 777 23.94 -26.93 5.53
CA PHE A 777 23.69 -27.83 6.65
C PHE A 777 24.73 -28.96 6.71
N MET A 778 24.99 -29.64 5.59
CA MET A 778 25.87 -30.81 5.55
C MET A 778 27.34 -30.45 5.75
N LYS A 779 27.83 -29.35 5.17
CA LYS A 779 29.25 -28.98 5.21
C LYS A 779 29.68 -28.10 6.38
N SER A 780 28.73 -27.45 7.06
CA SER A 780 29.05 -26.58 8.20
C SER A 780 29.58 -27.35 9.41
N GLU A 781 30.60 -26.80 10.07
CA GLU A 781 31.03 -27.27 11.39
C GLU A 781 30.34 -26.44 12.47
N ILE A 782 29.73 -27.10 13.45
CA ILE A 782 29.15 -26.40 14.61
C ILE A 782 30.28 -26.14 15.60
N ARG A 783 30.80 -24.91 15.59
CA ARG A 783 31.74 -24.45 16.62
C ARG A 783 30.94 -23.90 17.79
N GLN A 784 31.09 -24.51 18.97
CA GLN A 784 30.51 -23.95 20.19
C GLN A 784 31.05 -22.52 20.39
N ASN A 785 30.14 -21.55 20.49
CA ASN A 785 30.51 -20.23 20.99
C ASN A 785 31.03 -20.42 22.42
N LEU A 786 32.36 -20.35 22.59
CA LEU A 786 33.00 -20.30 23.89
C LEU A 786 32.37 -19.14 24.65
N ARG A 787 31.65 -19.45 25.74
CA ARG A 787 31.02 -18.47 26.64
C ARG A 787 32.00 -17.34 26.95
N ALA A 788 31.60 -16.10 26.67
CA ALA A 788 32.18 -14.90 27.29
C ALA A 788 31.46 -14.63 28.61
#